data_AF-A0A4U5X1D5-F1
#
_entry.id   AF-A0A4U5X1D5-F1
#
_cell.length_a   1.000
_cell.length_b   1.000
_cell.length_c   1.000
_cell.angle_alpha   90.00
_cell.angle_beta   90.00
_cell.angle_gamma   90.00
#
_symmetry.space_group_name_H-M   'P 1'
#
loop_
_entity.id
_entity.type
_entity.pdbx_description
1 polymer ?
#
loop_
_entity_poly.entity_id
_entity_poly.type
_entity_poly.pdbx_seq_one_letter_code
_entity_poly.pdbx_strand_id
1 'polypeptide(L)'
;MLLGVGQQAVPGAIGRPAAEAFEDRLPRAIAFGQIPPGRERRVVRARPPRGCGAGGSGHGRDDKSCCTISVWGELLYLNRVKVAGLRASAEGEIDCQLPGRFSVLIGANGAGKTTITDSLYLAHTSRFPLLPRQSSAVLGTGGTPGVEVQYRLEPAMEAEGPLGQHIRDTWHSPADGVAQKWFSDLERNLGTVRARVDHDRILQRGLGTDPFKFIYLPAWRHPLDELARRETRILIELLRAQQERLDGSRSLVPLRVKASRLLENLAKDGLIAAVEERVGAHLAALTSGVQRQWPFVRGQVIDDSYLARVLELMLAVVEGRSSARPLEVSGLGYVNLLHMAVTLAAIPDSAARAAAAAKAPDPAEDVEGLSPADEERLARERNTQAMAEAESEADSFFPRAQFHATVVIEEPEAHLHPQLQHALVRYLRKTVRERPELQIVLSSHATDIITSCAPEDLVVVRRTPEGQRVCRPIAGIAMTERGKTLRMARLHMDASRSAALFAERLVVVEGVTEAALLRDFGRAWAGTDEAKRAFVEALSIMHVGTKVGPWTSRLLATKGSEICTRLAVLRDSDKPFAEQPEPPSWLAEHDPAVVQAFISHPTLEPSITQGNEQLIRTALRDIDAATPVPITPQTVHDLFKSKRKGKKGAPDTSEGPHKKDKAAFADALAFRLSDAIDRGDPVHVPNHLQQLFDFLFPHSADPPGDDGSKTDEAEREDVSSGVSPAVPDIAPFDAPAPPPESAPTGGWPTAPTHFADPDPWAVATRNPDTWADAPWGNPPYGDGDDDQS
;
A
#
# COMPACT_ATOMS: atom_id res chain seq x y z
N MET A 1 -12.25 -55.38 -25.73
CA MET A 1 -11.87 -56.36 -26.77
C MET A 1 -10.36 -56.56 -26.71
N LEU A 2 -9.94 -57.83 -26.54
CA LEU A 2 -8.67 -58.51 -26.92
C LEU A 2 -7.33 -57.75 -26.73
N LEU A 3 -6.37 -58.11 -25.86
CA LEU A 3 -5.54 -59.34 -25.71
C LEU A 3 -4.74 -59.78 -26.96
N GLY A 4 -3.43 -60.02 -26.77
CA GLY A 4 -2.53 -60.78 -27.67
C GLY A 4 -1.19 -60.08 -27.91
N VAL A 5 -0.09 -60.38 -27.19
CA VAL A 5 0.86 -61.53 -27.34
C VAL A 5 1.54 -61.57 -28.71
N GLY A 6 2.89 -61.59 -28.73
CA GLY A 6 3.63 -62.12 -29.89
C GLY A 6 5.08 -61.68 -30.03
N GLN A 7 6.00 -62.61 -29.78
CA GLN A 7 7.46 -62.56 -29.89
C GLN A 7 8.00 -62.26 -31.30
N GLN A 8 9.23 -61.71 -31.40
CA GLN A 8 10.37 -62.36 -32.09
C GLN A 8 11.71 -61.65 -31.85
N ALA A 9 12.69 -62.42 -31.36
CA ALA A 9 14.14 -62.17 -31.41
C ALA A 9 14.66 -62.58 -32.81
N VAL A 10 15.85 -62.24 -33.35
CA VAL A 10 17.27 -62.38 -32.90
C VAL A 10 18.18 -61.60 -33.93
N PRO A 11 19.54 -61.74 -33.99
CA PRO A 11 20.64 -61.09 -33.26
C PRO A 11 21.55 -60.17 -34.13
N GLY A 12 22.44 -59.41 -33.47
CA GLY A 12 23.65 -58.86 -34.09
C GLY A 12 24.65 -58.38 -33.05
N ALA A 13 25.61 -59.24 -32.70
CA ALA A 13 26.63 -59.04 -31.68
C ALA A 13 27.91 -58.35 -32.23
N ILE A 14 28.84 -58.08 -31.29
CA ILE A 14 30.27 -57.71 -31.41
C ILE A 14 30.50 -56.18 -31.31
N GLY A 15 31.23 -55.62 -30.33
CA GLY A 15 32.05 -56.19 -29.25
C GLY A 15 32.51 -55.09 -28.27
N ARG A 16 32.80 -55.50 -27.02
CA ARG A 16 33.54 -54.73 -26.00
C ARG A 16 35.07 -54.82 -26.25
N PRO A 17 35.90 -53.95 -25.66
CA PRO A 17 36.45 -54.14 -24.30
C PRO A 17 36.28 -52.86 -23.42
N ALA A 18 35.95 -52.88 -22.12
CA ALA A 18 36.70 -53.38 -20.93
C ALA A 18 38.06 -52.65 -20.76
N ALA A 19 38.48 -52.06 -19.63
CA ALA A 19 37.95 -51.96 -18.28
C ALA A 19 38.79 -50.93 -17.47
N GLU A 20 38.31 -50.55 -16.27
CA GLU A 20 39.04 -50.17 -15.03
C GLU A 20 39.30 -48.67 -14.77
N ALA A 21 39.15 -48.10 -13.56
CA ALA A 21 38.57 -48.53 -12.27
C ALA A 21 38.54 -47.30 -11.29
N PHE A 22 37.82 -47.46 -10.17
CA PHE A 22 37.86 -46.72 -8.88
C PHE A 22 37.00 -45.46 -8.63
N GLU A 23 35.84 -45.67 -7.94
CA GLU A 23 35.54 -45.28 -6.52
C GLU A 23 36.11 -43.95 -5.97
N ASP A 24 35.44 -43.09 -5.17
CA ASP A 24 34.30 -43.27 -4.26
C ASP A 24 33.77 -41.90 -3.72
N ARG A 25 32.58 -41.92 -3.10
CA ARG A 25 31.96 -40.97 -2.13
C ARG A 25 31.18 -39.71 -2.59
N LEU A 26 29.85 -39.87 -2.66
CA LEU A 26 28.83 -38.86 -2.35
C LEU A 26 27.69 -39.51 -1.54
N PRO A 27 27.22 -38.94 -0.40
CA PRO A 27 26.13 -39.54 0.38
C PRO A 27 24.73 -39.10 -0.10
N ARG A 28 23.99 -40.13 -0.51
CA ARG A 28 22.54 -40.38 -0.55
C ARG A 28 21.55 -39.31 -0.06
N ALA A 29 20.71 -38.87 -1.00
CA ALA A 29 19.34 -38.44 -0.76
C ALA A 29 18.41 -39.66 -0.59
N ILE A 30 17.46 -39.59 0.35
CA ILE A 30 16.45 -40.64 0.59
C ILE A 30 15.17 -40.31 -0.18
N ALA A 31 14.70 -41.32 -0.90
CA ALA A 31 13.57 -41.29 -1.83
C ALA A 31 12.19 -41.31 -1.14
N PHE A 32 11.22 -40.72 -1.85
CA PHE A 32 9.78 -40.85 -1.65
C PHE A 32 9.30 -42.30 -1.86
N GLY A 33 8.38 -42.75 -1.01
CA GLY A 33 7.65 -44.02 -1.12
C GLY A 33 6.14 -43.81 -0.91
N GLN A 34 5.35 -44.51 -1.73
CA GLN A 34 3.92 -44.35 -2.01
C GLN A 34 2.94 -44.74 -0.88
N ILE A 35 1.73 -44.19 -0.96
CA ILE A 35 0.54 -44.46 -0.12
C ILE A 35 -0.31 -45.61 -0.69
N PRO A 36 -0.92 -46.46 0.16
CA PRO A 36 -2.34 -46.83 0.00
C PRO A 36 -3.15 -46.81 1.33
N PRO A 37 -4.50 -46.96 1.30
CA PRO A 37 -5.41 -46.18 2.14
C PRO A 37 -6.07 -46.89 3.33
N GLY A 38 -6.54 -46.08 4.29
CA GLY A 38 -7.77 -46.30 5.07
C GLY A 38 -7.66 -46.97 6.45
N ARG A 39 -7.81 -46.18 7.53
CA ARG A 39 -8.84 -46.37 8.59
C ARG A 39 -8.68 -45.36 9.73
N GLU A 40 -9.85 -44.99 10.26
CA GLU A 40 -10.16 -44.01 11.29
C GLU A 40 -9.52 -44.23 12.70
N ARG A 41 -9.33 -43.09 13.40
CA ARG A 41 -9.59 -42.78 14.84
C ARG A 41 -8.43 -42.57 15.84
N ARG A 42 -8.67 -41.47 16.59
CA ARG A 42 -8.33 -41.09 17.98
C ARG A 42 -7.01 -40.36 18.26
N VAL A 43 -7.16 -39.05 18.42
CA VAL A 43 -6.25 -38.12 19.09
C VAL A 43 -6.24 -38.42 20.60
N VAL A 44 -5.06 -38.72 21.15
CA VAL A 44 -4.78 -38.74 22.60
C VAL A 44 -3.79 -37.62 22.90
N ARG A 45 -4.21 -36.68 23.76
CA ARG A 45 -3.41 -35.55 24.26
C ARG A 45 -2.31 -36.04 25.21
N ALA A 46 -1.07 -35.63 24.99
CA ALA A 46 0.04 -35.81 25.92
C ALA A 46 0.08 -34.69 26.98
N ARG A 47 0.37 -35.07 28.24
CA ARG A 47 0.54 -34.20 29.43
C ARG A 47 1.95 -33.60 29.49
N PRO A 48 2.14 -32.43 30.13
CA PRO A 48 3.46 -31.88 30.44
C PRO A 48 4.02 -32.44 31.78
N PRO A 49 5.34 -32.34 32.03
CA PRO A 49 6.00 -32.96 33.17
C PRO A 49 5.87 -32.13 34.46
N ARG A 50 5.93 -32.83 35.60
CA ARG A 50 5.91 -32.27 36.97
C ARG A 50 7.33 -32.07 37.51
N GLY A 51 7.50 -31.00 38.30
CA GLY A 51 8.28 -31.08 39.55
C GLY A 51 9.14 -29.87 39.88
N CYS A 52 8.72 -29.06 40.87
CA CYS A 52 9.55 -28.72 42.04
C CYS A 52 8.75 -27.96 43.12
N GLY A 53 8.82 -28.46 44.36
CA GLY A 53 8.92 -27.71 45.62
C GLY A 53 7.72 -26.90 46.15
N ALA A 54 7.06 -27.42 47.19
CA ALA A 54 6.08 -26.70 48.01
C ALA A 54 6.72 -26.01 49.23
N GLY A 55 6.19 -24.84 49.61
CA GLY A 55 6.44 -24.22 50.92
C GLY A 55 5.62 -22.95 51.16
N GLY A 56 4.60 -23.04 52.02
CA GLY A 56 4.26 -22.00 53.00
C GLY A 56 3.36 -20.80 52.62
N SER A 57 2.06 -20.95 52.90
CA SER A 57 1.14 -19.98 53.55
C SER A 57 0.90 -18.57 52.99
N GLY A 58 -0.36 -18.32 52.62
CA GLY A 58 -1.14 -17.21 53.20
C GLY A 58 -1.44 -15.98 52.33
N HIS A 59 -2.75 -15.70 52.20
CA HIS A 59 -3.40 -14.40 51.92
C HIS A 59 -3.51 -13.90 50.47
N GLY A 60 -4.71 -14.17 49.92
CA GLY A 60 -5.56 -13.30 49.08
C GLY A 60 -4.94 -12.25 48.16
N ARG A 61 -5.09 -12.48 46.86
CA ARG A 61 -5.52 -11.48 45.85
C ARG A 61 -6.02 -12.22 44.60
N ASP A 62 -7.26 -11.92 44.20
CA ASP A 62 -7.84 -12.34 42.94
C ASP A 62 -7.08 -11.68 41.78
N ASP A 63 -6.08 -12.38 41.24
CA ASP A 63 -5.42 -11.98 40.00
C ASP A 63 -6.15 -12.65 38.84
N LYS A 64 -7.16 -11.95 38.30
CA LYS A 64 -7.71 -12.25 36.98
C LYS A 64 -6.59 -12.00 35.97
N SER A 65 -5.90 -13.06 35.56
CA SER A 65 -5.01 -13.06 34.40
C SER A 65 -5.82 -12.71 33.15
N CYS A 66 -6.03 -11.41 32.93
CA CYS A 66 -6.37 -10.85 31.66
C CYS A 66 -5.23 -11.25 30.72
N CYS A 67 -5.52 -12.14 29.76
CA CYS A 67 -4.65 -12.39 28.63
C CYS A 67 -4.50 -11.05 27.89
N THR A 68 -3.50 -10.28 28.29
CA THR A 68 -2.99 -9.14 27.57
C THR A 68 -2.38 -9.74 26.32
N ILE A 69 -3.11 -9.65 25.21
CA ILE A 69 -2.52 -9.83 23.89
C ILE A 69 -1.47 -8.73 23.81
N SER A 70 -0.21 -9.11 23.94
CA SER A 70 0.92 -8.21 23.88
C SER A 70 0.85 -7.43 22.57
N VAL A 71 0.95 -6.12 22.69
CA VAL A 71 1.36 -5.28 21.56
C VAL A 71 2.70 -5.87 21.09
N TRP A 72 2.75 -6.19 19.80
CA TRP A 72 3.82 -6.90 19.10
C TRP A 72 5.19 -6.35 19.48
N GLY A 73 6.18 -7.20 19.73
CA GLY A 73 7.54 -6.75 20.05
C GLY A 73 8.08 -5.80 18.96
N GLU A 74 8.22 -4.54 19.32
CA GLU A 74 8.81 -3.39 18.64
C GLU A 74 10.36 -3.44 18.61
N LEU A 75 10.92 -4.53 18.10
CA LEU A 75 12.25 -4.59 17.50
C LEU A 75 12.66 -3.26 16.83
N LEU A 76 13.94 -2.88 16.89
CA LEU A 76 14.51 -1.67 16.29
C LEU A 76 13.79 -1.26 15.00
N TYR A 77 13.26 -0.04 14.97
CA TYR A 77 12.47 0.42 13.83
C TYR A 77 12.44 1.95 13.72
N LEU A 78 12.21 2.45 12.51
CA LEU A 78 11.87 3.85 12.27
C LEU A 78 10.50 4.12 12.89
N ASN A 79 10.46 4.91 13.97
CA ASN A 79 9.25 5.13 14.76
C ASN A 79 8.62 6.50 14.50
N ARG A 80 9.39 7.49 14.01
CA ARG A 80 8.89 8.84 13.78
C ARG A 80 9.61 9.53 12.64
N VAL A 81 8.86 10.33 11.89
CA VAL A 81 9.37 11.29 10.92
C VAL A 81 8.65 12.62 11.07
N LYS A 82 9.41 13.70 11.15
CA LYS A 82 8.93 15.07 11.12
C LYS A 82 9.43 15.75 9.87
N VAL A 83 8.53 16.43 9.16
CA VAL A 83 8.83 17.07 7.88
C VAL A 83 8.34 18.50 7.91
N ALA A 84 9.20 19.44 7.58
CA ALA A 84 8.86 20.85 7.39
C ALA A 84 9.32 21.33 6.02
N GLY A 85 8.53 22.17 5.36
CA GLY A 85 8.92 22.88 4.15
C GLY A 85 9.01 22.03 2.88
N LEU A 86 8.40 20.83 2.84
CA LEU A 86 8.41 19.92 1.69
C LEU A 86 6.97 19.55 1.27
N ARG A 87 6.58 19.83 0.02
CA ARG A 87 5.27 19.47 -0.56
C ARG A 87 4.11 19.83 0.36
N ALA A 88 3.38 18.84 0.87
CA ALA A 88 2.23 19.05 1.75
C ALA A 88 2.59 19.64 3.12
N SER A 89 3.89 19.66 3.50
CA SER A 89 4.39 20.33 4.71
C SER A 89 4.95 21.73 4.45
N ALA A 90 4.69 22.31 3.28
CA ALA A 90 5.14 23.67 2.95
C ALA A 90 4.57 24.75 3.88
N GLU A 91 3.34 24.57 4.36
CA GLU A 91 2.61 25.54 5.20
C GLU A 91 2.56 25.12 6.69
N GLY A 92 3.02 23.91 7.03
CA GLY A 92 3.00 23.40 8.40
C GLY A 92 3.73 22.06 8.54
N GLU A 93 4.29 21.80 9.73
CA GLU A 93 5.01 20.55 10.01
C GLU A 93 4.06 19.35 9.93
N ILE A 94 4.52 18.27 9.28
CA ILE A 94 3.90 16.96 9.36
C ILE A 94 4.70 16.12 10.35
N ASP A 95 4.07 15.68 11.42
CA ASP A 95 4.65 14.78 12.43
C ASP A 95 3.95 13.42 12.37
N CYS A 96 4.65 12.43 11.83
CA CYS A 96 4.12 11.09 11.61
C CYS A 96 4.83 10.08 12.53
N GLN A 97 4.04 9.37 13.34
CA GLN A 97 4.50 8.23 14.13
C GLN A 97 4.10 6.93 13.44
N LEU A 98 5.07 6.05 13.26
CA LEU A 98 4.86 4.69 12.77
C LEU A 98 4.70 3.76 13.98
N PRO A 99 3.64 2.94 14.05
CA PRO A 99 3.35 2.12 15.23
C PRO A 99 4.21 0.86 15.36
N GLY A 100 5.05 0.55 14.37
CA GLY A 100 5.93 -0.62 14.45
C GLY A 100 6.67 -0.91 13.14
N ARG A 101 7.20 -2.15 13.03
CA ARG A 101 7.96 -2.61 11.85
C ARG A 101 7.11 -2.91 10.62
N PHE A 102 5.80 -3.05 10.78
CA PHE A 102 4.88 -3.08 9.66
C PHE A 102 3.87 -1.95 9.85
N SER A 103 3.76 -1.06 8.87
CA SER A 103 2.84 0.08 8.96
C SER A 103 2.27 0.41 7.59
N VAL A 104 1.03 0.88 7.56
CA VAL A 104 0.36 1.30 6.33
C VAL A 104 -0.16 2.73 6.49
N LEU A 105 0.43 3.63 5.71
CA LEU A 105 -0.01 5.01 5.56
C LEU A 105 -1.25 5.03 4.64
N ILE A 106 -2.36 5.51 5.16
CA ILE A 106 -3.62 5.67 4.43
C ILE A 106 -4.10 7.11 4.53
N GLY A 107 -4.87 7.57 3.55
CA GLY A 107 -5.38 8.94 3.50
C GLY A 107 -5.79 9.33 2.09
N ALA A 108 -6.50 10.45 1.95
CA ALA A 108 -6.86 11.01 0.65
C ALA A 108 -5.62 11.41 -0.17
N ASN A 109 -5.83 11.64 -1.47
CA ASN A 109 -4.78 12.20 -2.34
C ASN A 109 -4.43 13.61 -1.90
N GLY A 110 -3.14 13.94 -1.89
CA GLY A 110 -2.66 15.24 -1.39
C GLY A 110 -2.71 15.41 0.15
N ALA A 111 -3.10 14.38 0.92
CA ALA A 111 -3.12 14.46 2.38
C ALA A 111 -1.71 14.52 3.01
N GLY A 112 -0.68 14.06 2.30
CA GLY A 112 0.71 14.09 2.78
C GLY A 112 1.43 12.73 2.80
N LYS A 113 0.77 11.64 2.39
CA LYS A 113 1.40 10.29 2.32
C LYS A 113 2.72 10.31 1.54
N THR A 114 2.69 10.79 0.30
CA THR A 114 3.88 10.91 -0.56
C THR A 114 4.91 11.91 -0.03
N THR A 115 4.45 12.92 0.74
CA THR A 115 5.39 13.85 1.40
C THR A 115 6.18 13.13 2.47
N ILE A 116 5.55 12.25 3.25
CA ILE A 116 6.19 11.44 4.27
C ILE A 116 7.20 10.47 3.65
N THR A 117 6.79 9.68 2.65
CA THR A 117 7.67 8.70 1.99
C THR A 117 8.87 9.36 1.29
N ASP A 118 8.65 10.47 0.57
CA ASP A 118 9.73 11.24 -0.05
C ASP A 118 10.67 11.87 0.97
N SER A 119 10.14 12.38 2.09
CA SER A 119 10.96 12.93 3.15
C SER A 119 11.89 11.87 3.76
N LEU A 120 11.39 10.64 3.94
CA LEU A 120 12.19 9.52 4.40
C LEU A 120 13.29 9.22 3.39
N TYR A 121 12.97 9.16 2.10
CA TYR A 121 13.98 8.98 1.06
C TYR A 121 15.07 10.05 1.11
N LEU A 122 14.67 11.33 1.25
CA LEU A 122 15.60 12.47 1.33
C LEU A 122 16.45 12.46 2.60
N ALA A 123 15.90 12.03 3.73
CA ALA A 123 16.58 12.01 5.02
C ALA A 123 17.67 10.92 5.13
N HIS A 124 17.57 9.84 4.36
CA HIS A 124 18.53 8.74 4.41
C HIS A 124 19.68 8.95 3.42
N THR A 125 20.92 8.76 3.88
CA THR A 125 22.12 8.78 3.03
C THR A 125 22.34 7.45 2.33
N SER A 126 22.17 6.34 3.05
CA SER A 126 22.27 4.99 2.50
C SER A 126 20.91 4.53 1.97
N ARG A 127 20.58 4.93 0.75
CA ARG A 127 19.30 4.65 0.11
C ARG A 127 19.40 3.97 -1.26
N PHE A 128 18.39 3.20 -1.59
CA PHE A 128 18.28 2.48 -2.85
C PHE A 128 16.81 2.47 -3.34
N PRO A 129 16.52 2.57 -4.65
CA PRO A 129 17.43 2.97 -5.72
C PRO A 129 17.81 4.45 -5.63
N LEU A 130 18.68 4.91 -6.52
CA LEU A 130 19.00 6.33 -6.67
C LEU A 130 18.01 6.97 -7.65
N LEU A 131 16.98 7.62 -7.10
CA LEU A 131 15.93 8.27 -7.85
C LEU A 131 16.40 9.64 -8.40
N PRO A 132 15.80 10.11 -9.51
CA PRO A 132 16.03 11.46 -10.00
C PRO A 132 15.77 12.50 -8.92
N ARG A 133 16.59 13.56 -8.89
CA ARG A 133 16.42 14.64 -7.90
C ARG A 133 15.10 15.36 -8.14
N GLN A 134 14.37 15.64 -7.07
CA GLN A 134 13.12 16.37 -7.14
C GLN A 134 13.37 17.84 -7.53
N SER A 135 12.43 18.44 -8.26
CA SER A 135 12.46 19.88 -8.54
C SER A 135 12.38 20.66 -7.24
N SER A 136 13.16 21.74 -7.11
CA SER A 136 13.12 22.65 -5.96
C SER A 136 11.75 23.31 -5.75
N ALA A 137 10.87 23.30 -6.76
CA ALA A 137 9.48 23.77 -6.64
C ALA A 137 8.67 23.02 -5.57
N VAL A 138 9.10 21.81 -5.18
CA VAL A 138 8.48 21.05 -4.09
C VAL A 138 8.78 21.64 -2.71
N LEU A 139 9.77 22.52 -2.56
CA LEU A 139 10.05 23.18 -1.29
C LEU A 139 9.13 24.39 -1.11
N GLY A 140 8.61 24.54 0.10
CA GLY A 140 7.83 25.71 0.51
C GLY A 140 8.67 26.98 0.58
N THR A 141 8.00 28.10 0.85
CA THR A 141 8.61 29.40 1.14
C THR A 141 8.65 29.71 2.63
N GLY A 142 7.95 28.93 3.47
CA GLY A 142 7.88 29.11 4.92
C GLY A 142 8.78 28.15 5.70
N GLY A 143 9.44 28.67 6.74
CA GLY A 143 10.27 27.89 7.68
C GLY A 143 11.62 27.42 7.11
N THR A 144 12.41 26.77 7.97
CA THR A 144 13.62 26.03 7.56
C THR A 144 13.23 24.63 7.09
N PRO A 145 13.27 24.36 5.77
CA PRO A 145 12.88 23.06 5.24
C PRO A 145 13.85 21.97 5.69
N GLY A 146 13.30 20.87 6.18
CA GLY A 146 14.10 19.79 6.73
C GLY A 146 13.28 18.60 7.19
N VAL A 147 14.00 17.51 7.43
CA VAL A 147 13.41 16.24 7.83
C VAL A 147 14.14 15.71 9.06
N GLU A 148 13.40 15.42 10.12
CA GLU A 148 13.89 14.71 11.29
C GLU A 148 13.38 13.27 11.24
N VAL A 149 14.27 12.30 11.42
CA VAL A 149 13.89 10.89 11.53
C VAL A 149 14.40 10.31 12.83
N GLN A 150 13.63 9.39 13.39
CA GLN A 150 13.90 8.77 14.68
C GLN A 150 13.69 7.26 14.61
N TYR A 151 14.65 6.53 15.14
CA TYR A 151 14.61 5.08 15.35
C TYR A 151 14.50 4.78 16.84
N ARG A 152 13.71 3.77 17.19
CA ARG A 152 13.48 3.35 18.59
C ARG A 152 13.77 1.87 18.77
N LEU A 153 14.27 1.52 19.95
CA LEU A 153 14.57 0.14 20.37
C LEU A 153 13.36 -0.50 21.05
N GLU A 154 13.36 -1.83 21.10
CA GLU A 154 12.32 -2.66 21.72
C GLU A 154 12.26 -2.54 23.25
N PRO A 155 11.09 -2.50 23.92
CA PRO A 155 11.09 -2.51 25.38
C PRO A 155 11.74 -3.78 26.00
N ALA A 156 11.68 -4.94 25.35
CA ALA A 156 12.24 -6.21 25.82
C ALA A 156 13.58 -6.60 25.15
N MET A 157 14.64 -6.81 25.95
CA MET A 157 15.98 -7.15 25.42
C MET A 157 16.05 -8.44 24.61
N GLU A 158 15.36 -9.51 25.04
CA GLU A 158 15.41 -10.83 24.39
C GLU A 158 14.74 -10.84 23.01
N ALA A 159 13.92 -9.83 22.73
CA ALA A 159 13.17 -9.70 21.50
C ALA A 159 13.86 -8.78 20.49
N GLU A 160 15.00 -8.16 20.81
CA GLU A 160 15.68 -7.15 19.98
C GLU A 160 16.52 -7.78 18.84
N GLY A 161 16.71 -7.04 17.74
CA GLY A 161 17.40 -7.51 16.54
C GLY A 161 18.91 -7.30 16.64
N PRO A 162 19.73 -7.88 15.73
CA PRO A 162 21.18 -7.83 15.85
C PRO A 162 21.75 -6.42 16.00
N LEU A 163 21.30 -5.46 15.17
CA LEU A 163 21.73 -4.07 15.27
C LEU A 163 21.24 -3.42 16.58
N GLY A 164 20.00 -3.66 16.99
CA GLY A 164 19.46 -3.10 18.22
C GLY A 164 20.18 -3.61 19.47
N GLN A 165 20.55 -4.89 19.50
CA GLN A 165 21.37 -5.49 20.56
C GLN A 165 22.75 -4.82 20.62
N HIS A 166 23.43 -4.70 19.48
CA HIS A 166 24.72 -4.01 19.42
C HIS A 166 24.63 -2.54 19.83
N ILE A 167 23.53 -1.85 19.51
CA ILE A 167 23.32 -0.47 19.94
C ILE A 167 23.21 -0.40 21.48
N ARG A 168 22.49 -1.33 22.10
CA ARG A 168 22.37 -1.42 23.56
C ARG A 168 23.71 -1.73 24.22
N ASP A 169 24.42 -2.72 23.70
CA ASP A 169 25.67 -3.19 24.29
C ASP A 169 26.77 -2.12 24.22
N THR A 170 26.83 -1.38 23.11
CA THR A 170 27.90 -0.39 22.88
C THR A 170 27.57 0.97 23.50
N TRP A 171 26.33 1.45 23.38
CA TRP A 171 25.93 2.81 23.80
C TRP A 171 25.06 2.84 25.08
N HIS A 172 24.84 1.70 25.74
CA HIS A 172 24.10 1.58 27.01
C HIS A 172 22.71 2.25 26.96
N SER A 173 22.05 2.17 25.81
CA SER A 173 20.76 2.82 25.58
C SER A 173 19.65 2.16 26.41
N PRO A 174 18.77 2.93 27.09
CA PRO A 174 17.70 2.37 27.90
C PRO A 174 16.69 1.60 27.03
N ALA A 175 15.99 0.65 27.65
CA ALA A 175 14.84 -0.02 27.03
C ALA A 175 13.78 1.01 26.58
N ASP A 176 13.18 0.77 25.41
CA ASP A 176 12.24 1.71 24.74
C ASP A 176 12.86 3.10 24.40
N GLY A 177 14.19 3.19 24.44
CA GLY A 177 14.94 4.40 24.15
C GLY A 177 15.02 4.72 22.66
N VAL A 178 15.34 5.98 22.35
CA VAL A 178 15.70 6.40 20.99
C VAL A 178 17.04 5.78 20.63
N ALA A 179 17.04 4.87 19.64
CA ALA A 179 18.23 4.20 19.14
C ALA A 179 19.14 5.17 18.38
N GLN A 180 18.54 5.94 17.48
CA GLN A 180 19.22 6.92 16.67
C GLN A 180 18.23 7.98 16.24
N LYS A 181 18.72 9.20 16.06
CA LYS A 181 17.94 10.33 15.58
C LYS A 181 18.84 11.27 14.80
N TRP A 182 18.37 11.77 13.67
CA TRP A 182 19.10 12.80 12.93
C TRP A 182 18.17 13.76 12.20
N PHE A 183 18.74 14.89 11.79
CA PHE A 183 18.08 15.89 10.96
C PHE A 183 18.79 16.02 9.61
N SER A 184 18.01 16.26 8.55
CA SER A 184 18.50 16.56 7.22
C SER A 184 17.94 17.90 6.75
N ASP A 185 18.83 18.85 6.47
CA ASP A 185 18.47 20.11 5.81
C ASP A 185 18.06 19.85 4.36
N LEU A 186 17.05 20.56 3.87
CA LEU A 186 16.66 20.54 2.46
C LEU A 186 16.96 21.89 1.81
N GLU A 187 17.88 21.93 0.87
CA GLU A 187 18.27 23.17 0.20
C GLU A 187 17.90 23.16 -1.30
N ARG A 188 17.62 24.35 -1.84
CA ARG A 188 17.49 24.55 -3.28
C ARG A 188 18.89 24.54 -3.90
N ASN A 189 19.13 23.63 -4.85
CA ASN A 189 20.42 23.49 -5.52
C ASN A 189 20.20 23.31 -7.04
N LEU A 190 20.55 24.33 -7.83
CA LEU A 190 20.45 24.31 -9.30
C LEU A 190 19.07 23.84 -9.81
N GLY A 191 18.00 24.38 -9.22
CA GLY A 191 16.63 24.01 -9.58
C GLY A 191 16.13 22.67 -9.01
N THR A 192 16.98 21.91 -8.30
CA THR A 192 16.62 20.64 -7.63
C THR A 192 16.69 20.75 -6.11
N VAL A 193 16.13 19.76 -5.40
CA VAL A 193 16.30 19.62 -3.96
C VAL A 193 17.58 18.83 -3.67
N ARG A 194 18.41 19.37 -2.77
CA ARG A 194 19.53 18.66 -2.17
C ARG A 194 19.26 18.48 -0.68
N ALA A 195 19.38 17.25 -0.21
CA ALA A 195 19.32 16.94 1.21
C ALA A 195 20.73 16.81 1.77
N ARG A 196 20.97 17.38 2.95
CA ARG A 196 22.25 17.24 3.67
C ARG A 196 21.97 16.87 5.12
N VAL A 197 22.48 15.72 5.56
CA VAL A 197 22.42 15.34 6.98
C VAL A 197 23.24 16.35 7.78
N ASP A 198 22.62 16.91 8.81
CA ASP A 198 23.29 17.76 9.78
C ASP A 198 24.02 16.87 10.79
N HIS A 199 25.34 16.78 10.64
CA HIS A 199 26.21 15.97 11.49
C HIS A 199 26.18 16.40 12.96
N ASP A 200 25.83 17.65 13.25
CA ASP A 200 25.74 18.13 14.63
C ASP A 200 24.46 17.67 15.32
N ARG A 201 23.42 17.39 14.53
CA ARG A 201 22.10 16.93 14.98
C ARG A 201 21.89 15.42 14.88
N ILE A 202 22.98 14.64 14.80
CA ILE A 202 22.95 13.18 14.95
C ILE A 202 23.09 12.83 16.44
N LEU A 203 22.16 12.02 16.97
CA LEU A 203 22.15 11.61 18.37
C LEU A 203 23.40 10.79 18.73
N GLN A 204 23.62 9.68 18.04
CA GLN A 204 24.79 8.82 18.22
C GLN A 204 25.78 9.03 17.07
N ARG A 205 26.68 10.03 17.19
CA ARG A 205 27.65 10.37 16.12
C ARG A 205 28.56 9.21 15.71
N GLY A 206 28.94 8.36 16.67
CA GLY A 206 29.79 7.18 16.41
C GLY A 206 29.10 6.06 15.62
N LEU A 207 27.77 5.93 15.74
CA LEU A 207 26.96 5.00 14.95
C LEU A 207 26.71 5.55 13.53
N GLY A 208 26.57 6.87 13.42
CA GLY A 208 26.23 7.54 12.16
C GLY A 208 24.86 7.13 11.61
N THR A 209 24.66 7.29 10.31
CA THR A 209 23.40 6.96 9.62
C THR A 209 23.52 5.78 8.68
N ASP A 210 24.74 5.30 8.38
CA ASP A 210 24.97 4.24 7.40
C ASP A 210 24.29 2.89 7.73
N PRO A 211 24.26 2.42 9.00
CA PRO A 211 23.58 1.16 9.33
C PRO A 211 22.08 1.14 9.06
N PHE A 212 21.45 2.30 8.83
CA PHE A 212 20.03 2.45 8.55
C PHE A 212 19.80 2.52 7.04
N LYS A 213 19.60 1.35 6.43
CA LYS A 213 19.40 1.19 4.99
C LYS A 213 17.95 1.51 4.62
N PHE A 214 17.78 2.35 3.60
CA PHE A 214 16.46 2.75 3.13
C PHE A 214 16.22 2.25 1.71
N ILE A 215 15.13 1.51 1.49
CA ILE A 215 14.75 0.98 0.18
C ILE A 215 13.40 1.56 -0.18
N TYR A 216 13.26 2.14 -1.36
CA TYR A 216 12.03 2.85 -1.76
C TYR A 216 11.53 2.44 -3.13
N LEU A 217 10.29 1.96 -3.17
CA LEU A 217 9.56 1.63 -4.39
C LEU A 217 8.44 2.67 -4.58
N PRO A 218 8.64 3.71 -5.41
CA PRO A 218 7.66 4.78 -5.62
C PRO A 218 6.43 4.28 -6.39
N ALA A 219 5.31 5.01 -6.33
CA ALA A 219 4.07 4.62 -7.02
C ALA A 219 4.20 4.67 -8.56
N TRP A 220 4.91 5.66 -9.08
CA TRP A 220 5.11 5.88 -10.52
C TRP A 220 6.19 4.97 -11.13
N ARG A 221 6.73 4.02 -10.34
CA ARG A 221 7.71 3.05 -10.85
C ARG A 221 7.15 2.29 -12.04
N HIS A 222 8.04 1.92 -12.96
CA HIS A 222 7.69 1.01 -14.03
C HIS A 222 8.48 -0.29 -13.82
N PRO A 223 7.88 -1.30 -13.14
CA PRO A 223 8.60 -2.52 -12.74
C PRO A 223 9.26 -3.24 -13.91
N LEU A 224 8.67 -3.11 -15.10
CA LEU A 224 9.25 -3.63 -16.33
C LEU A 224 10.58 -2.97 -16.67
N ASP A 225 10.69 -1.63 -16.60
CA ASP A 225 11.95 -0.94 -16.94
C ASP A 225 13.04 -1.19 -15.89
N GLU A 226 12.64 -1.26 -14.61
CA GLU A 226 13.52 -1.56 -13.49
C GLU A 226 14.10 -2.97 -13.61
N LEU A 227 13.26 -3.99 -13.86
CA LEU A 227 13.69 -5.38 -13.95
C LEU A 227 14.26 -5.80 -15.32
N ALA A 228 13.73 -5.29 -16.43
CA ALA A 228 14.08 -5.77 -17.77
C ALA A 228 15.23 -4.99 -18.40
N ARG A 229 15.45 -3.72 -18.02
CA ARG A 229 16.32 -2.84 -18.81
C ARG A 229 17.45 -2.17 -18.04
N ARG A 230 17.31 -1.82 -16.75
CA ARG A 230 18.25 -0.82 -16.15
C ARG A 230 18.60 -0.91 -14.67
N GLU A 231 17.93 -1.66 -13.79
CA GLU A 231 18.39 -1.77 -12.38
C GLU A 231 19.30 -2.98 -12.16
N THR A 232 20.48 -2.87 -12.78
CA THR A 232 21.61 -3.77 -12.64
C THR A 232 21.95 -4.06 -11.17
N ARG A 233 21.70 -3.09 -10.28
CA ARG A 233 22.13 -3.15 -8.89
C ARG A 233 21.30 -4.08 -8.00
N ILE A 234 19.97 -4.19 -8.17
CA ILE A 234 19.19 -5.15 -7.36
C ILE A 234 19.59 -6.58 -7.70
N LEU A 235 19.76 -6.88 -8.99
CA LEU A 235 20.23 -8.19 -9.43
C LEU A 235 21.63 -8.50 -8.91
N ILE A 236 22.55 -7.53 -8.92
CA ILE A 236 23.88 -7.71 -8.32
C ILE A 236 23.76 -8.00 -6.82
N GLU A 237 22.99 -7.24 -6.06
CA GLU A 237 22.81 -7.48 -4.62
C GLU A 237 22.13 -8.83 -4.35
N LEU A 238 21.20 -9.27 -5.19
CA LEU A 238 20.62 -10.60 -5.14
C LEU A 238 21.69 -11.69 -5.39
N LEU A 239 22.53 -11.53 -6.41
CA LEU A 239 23.62 -12.46 -6.71
C LEU A 239 24.62 -12.51 -5.56
N ARG A 240 25.02 -11.36 -5.00
CA ARG A 240 25.91 -11.26 -3.83
C ARG A 240 25.29 -11.95 -2.60
N ALA A 241 23.99 -11.74 -2.35
CA ALA A 241 23.28 -12.38 -1.26
C ALA A 241 23.17 -13.91 -1.44
N GLN A 242 23.01 -14.41 -2.67
CA GLN A 242 23.02 -15.86 -2.93
C GLN A 242 24.42 -16.46 -2.85
N GLN A 243 25.45 -15.75 -3.34
CA GLN A 243 26.85 -16.19 -3.20
C GLN A 243 27.20 -16.34 -1.71
N GLU A 244 26.87 -15.33 -0.90
CA GLU A 244 27.16 -15.36 0.54
C GLU A 244 26.46 -16.54 1.25
N ARG A 245 25.27 -16.94 0.79
CA ARG A 245 24.57 -18.12 1.32
C ARG A 245 25.23 -19.45 0.94
N LEU A 246 25.91 -19.51 -0.21
CA LEU A 246 26.52 -20.74 -0.73
C LEU A 246 27.91 -20.98 -0.15
N ASP A 247 28.75 -19.94 -0.07
CA ASP A 247 30.17 -20.08 0.29
C ASP A 247 30.66 -19.03 1.31
N GLY A 248 29.79 -18.16 1.81
CA GLY A 248 30.16 -17.08 2.75
C GLY A 248 30.84 -15.87 2.10
N SER A 249 31.16 -15.93 0.80
CA SER A 249 31.78 -14.83 0.05
C SER A 249 30.71 -14.00 -0.66
N ARG A 250 30.96 -12.70 -0.81
CA ARG A 250 30.15 -11.84 -1.68
C ARG A 250 30.77 -11.64 -3.05
N SER A 251 31.96 -12.18 -3.27
CA SER A 251 32.72 -11.99 -4.49
C SER A 251 32.05 -12.69 -5.68
N LEU A 252 31.70 -11.92 -6.71
CA LEU A 252 31.21 -12.45 -7.98
C LEU A 252 32.34 -12.82 -8.95
N VAL A 253 33.61 -12.77 -8.53
CA VAL A 253 34.78 -13.15 -9.37
C VAL A 253 34.60 -14.53 -10.01
N PRO A 254 34.19 -15.60 -9.30
CA PRO A 254 34.05 -16.92 -9.92
C PRO A 254 33.04 -16.91 -11.08
N LEU A 255 31.93 -16.18 -10.92
CA LEU A 255 30.90 -16.04 -11.93
C LEU A 255 31.40 -15.19 -13.12
N ARG A 256 32.12 -14.08 -12.85
CA ARG A 256 32.75 -13.23 -13.88
C ARG A 256 33.76 -14.00 -14.72
N VAL A 257 34.61 -14.83 -14.10
CA VAL A 257 35.59 -15.67 -14.78
C VAL A 257 34.90 -16.69 -15.68
N LYS A 258 33.83 -17.32 -15.18
CA LYS A 258 33.04 -18.28 -15.98
C LYS A 258 32.39 -17.62 -17.20
N ALA A 259 31.78 -16.46 -17.02
CA ALA A 259 31.18 -15.71 -18.12
C ALA A 259 32.24 -15.23 -19.13
N SER A 260 33.42 -14.81 -18.66
CA SER A 260 34.51 -14.32 -19.52
C SER A 260 35.01 -15.44 -20.44
N ARG A 261 35.17 -16.66 -19.91
CA ARG A 261 35.53 -17.84 -20.70
C ARG A 261 34.51 -18.15 -21.79
N LEU A 262 33.21 -17.98 -21.53
CA LEU A 262 32.16 -18.19 -22.53
C LEU A 262 32.25 -17.16 -23.66
N LEU A 263 32.48 -15.89 -23.35
CA LEU A 263 32.66 -14.83 -24.36
C LEU A 263 33.96 -15.00 -25.16
N GLU A 264 35.05 -15.43 -24.52
CA GLU A 264 36.31 -15.74 -25.20
C GLU A 264 36.15 -16.92 -26.16
N ASN A 265 35.36 -17.93 -25.81
CA ASN A 265 35.03 -19.01 -26.73
C ASN A 265 34.17 -18.53 -27.90
N LEU A 266 33.22 -17.63 -27.66
CA LEU A 266 32.42 -17.02 -28.72
C LEU A 266 33.29 -16.19 -29.68
N ALA A 267 34.25 -15.42 -29.17
CA ALA A 267 35.17 -14.63 -29.99
C ALA A 267 36.02 -15.49 -30.96
N LYS A 268 36.21 -16.78 -30.66
CA LYS A 268 36.91 -17.74 -31.50
C LYS A 268 36.02 -18.38 -32.58
N ASP A 269 34.76 -18.00 -32.67
CA ASP A 269 33.86 -18.48 -33.71
C ASP A 269 34.37 -18.11 -35.11
N GLY A 270 34.21 -19.03 -36.07
CA GLY A 270 34.71 -18.87 -37.43
C GLY A 270 34.12 -17.65 -38.16
N LEU A 271 32.88 -17.24 -37.83
CA LEU A 271 32.26 -16.04 -38.37
C LEU A 271 33.00 -14.78 -37.90
N ILE A 272 33.34 -14.70 -36.61
CA ILE A 272 34.03 -13.54 -36.02
C ILE A 272 35.44 -13.45 -36.59
N ALA A 273 36.16 -14.57 -36.68
CA ALA A 273 37.48 -14.63 -37.30
C ALA A 273 37.46 -14.17 -38.77
N ALA A 274 36.43 -14.56 -39.55
CA ALA A 274 36.26 -14.10 -40.93
C ALA A 274 35.95 -12.59 -41.03
N VAL A 275 35.20 -12.04 -40.06
CA VAL A 275 34.96 -10.59 -39.96
C VAL A 275 36.25 -9.85 -39.61
N GLU A 276 37.02 -10.35 -38.64
CA GLU A 276 38.34 -9.80 -38.29
C GLU A 276 39.28 -9.75 -39.49
N GLU A 277 39.36 -10.84 -40.26
CA GLU A 277 40.20 -10.92 -41.45
C GLU A 277 39.76 -9.89 -42.50
N ARG A 278 38.44 -9.77 -42.74
CA ARG A 278 37.89 -8.79 -43.68
C ARG A 278 38.15 -7.35 -43.26
N VAL A 279 37.88 -7.01 -42.00
CA VAL A 279 38.17 -5.68 -41.43
C VAL A 279 39.68 -5.42 -41.46
N GLY A 280 40.49 -6.43 -41.18
CA GLY A 280 41.95 -6.40 -41.25
C GLY A 280 42.47 -6.08 -42.63
N ALA A 281 41.92 -6.68 -43.67
CA ALA A 281 42.29 -6.40 -45.06
C ALA A 281 42.01 -4.93 -45.43
N HIS A 282 40.82 -4.41 -45.07
CA HIS A 282 40.47 -3.01 -45.31
C HIS A 282 41.35 -2.04 -44.50
N LEU A 283 41.54 -2.31 -43.21
CA LEU A 283 42.36 -1.44 -42.35
C LEU A 283 43.82 -1.44 -42.77
N ALA A 284 44.36 -2.59 -43.20
CA ALA A 284 45.71 -2.69 -43.74
C ALA A 284 45.85 -1.87 -45.03
N ALA A 285 44.88 -1.93 -45.95
CA ALA A 285 44.89 -1.13 -47.17
C ALA A 285 44.92 0.38 -46.86
N LEU A 286 44.20 0.81 -45.82
CA LEU A 286 44.12 2.23 -45.42
C LEU A 286 45.33 2.72 -44.62
N THR A 287 45.92 1.88 -43.78
CA THR A 287 46.95 2.30 -42.80
C THR A 287 48.38 1.96 -43.20
N SER A 288 48.57 1.08 -44.19
CA SER A 288 49.89 0.59 -44.61
C SER A 288 50.85 1.66 -45.13
N GLY A 289 50.35 2.78 -45.65
CA GLY A 289 51.18 3.89 -46.15
C GLY A 289 51.85 4.75 -45.08
N VAL A 290 51.47 4.59 -43.79
CA VAL A 290 52.04 5.37 -42.67
C VAL A 290 52.47 4.44 -41.54
N GLN A 291 51.52 3.72 -40.94
CA GLN A 291 51.79 2.76 -39.88
C GLN A 291 50.65 1.74 -39.85
N ARG A 292 50.98 0.50 -40.20
CA ARG A 292 50.00 -0.60 -40.24
C ARG A 292 49.36 -0.80 -38.86
N GLN A 293 48.04 -0.92 -38.87
CA GLN A 293 47.24 -1.29 -37.71
C GLN A 293 46.63 -2.68 -37.90
N TRP A 294 46.43 -3.41 -36.80
CA TRP A 294 45.79 -4.74 -36.79
C TRP A 294 44.52 -4.68 -35.97
N PRO A 295 43.34 -4.98 -36.55
CA PRO A 295 42.12 -5.06 -35.79
C PRO A 295 42.02 -6.42 -35.10
N PHE A 296 41.49 -6.41 -33.89
CA PHE A 296 41.15 -7.62 -33.13
C PHE A 296 39.77 -7.43 -32.51
N VAL A 297 38.97 -8.48 -32.48
CA VAL A 297 37.70 -8.60 -31.79
C VAL A 297 37.93 -9.47 -30.56
N ARG A 298 37.69 -8.89 -29.38
CA ARG A 298 37.83 -9.59 -28.10
C ARG A 298 36.49 -9.63 -27.38
N GLY A 299 36.26 -10.68 -26.60
CA GLY A 299 35.19 -10.69 -25.61
C GLY A 299 35.30 -9.48 -24.65
N GLN A 300 34.17 -8.86 -24.35
CA GLN A 300 34.10 -7.70 -23.47
C GLN A 300 34.59 -8.05 -22.05
N VAL A 301 35.25 -7.11 -21.36
CA VAL A 301 35.59 -7.27 -19.94
C VAL A 301 34.29 -7.32 -19.14
N ILE A 302 34.10 -8.40 -18.38
CA ILE A 302 32.89 -8.62 -17.60
C ILE A 302 33.08 -8.05 -16.20
N ASP A 303 32.38 -6.95 -15.92
CA ASP A 303 32.15 -6.45 -14.58
C ASP A 303 30.80 -6.95 -14.02
N ASP A 304 30.54 -6.70 -12.74
CA ASP A 304 29.26 -7.05 -12.09
C ASP A 304 28.08 -6.39 -12.83
N SER A 305 28.30 -5.18 -13.34
CA SER A 305 27.30 -4.45 -14.12
C SER A 305 26.96 -5.13 -15.45
N TYR A 306 27.92 -5.78 -16.08
CA TYR A 306 27.73 -6.56 -17.30
C TYR A 306 26.97 -7.85 -17.00
N LEU A 307 27.29 -8.55 -15.91
CA LEU A 307 26.55 -9.75 -15.51
C LEU A 307 25.05 -9.48 -15.39
N ALA A 308 24.67 -8.41 -14.70
CA ALA A 308 23.26 -8.06 -14.55
C ALA A 308 22.63 -7.42 -15.79
N ARG A 309 23.42 -6.97 -16.79
CA ARG A 309 22.91 -6.53 -18.11
C ARG A 309 22.62 -7.69 -19.06
N VAL A 310 23.34 -8.81 -18.92
CA VAL A 310 23.19 -9.99 -19.80
C VAL A 310 22.15 -10.97 -19.27
N LEU A 311 21.87 -10.93 -17.97
CA LEU A 311 20.84 -11.76 -17.35
C LEU A 311 19.47 -11.08 -17.46
N GLU A 312 18.54 -11.78 -18.09
CA GLU A 312 17.14 -11.34 -18.19
C GLU A 312 16.28 -12.12 -17.19
N LEU A 313 15.45 -11.39 -16.43
CA LEU A 313 14.41 -11.99 -15.60
C LEU A 313 13.22 -12.36 -16.48
N MET A 314 12.68 -13.56 -16.26
CA MET A 314 11.58 -14.11 -17.07
C MET A 314 10.50 -14.65 -16.15
N LEU A 315 9.25 -14.67 -16.62
CA LEU A 315 8.12 -15.26 -15.89
C LEU A 315 7.46 -16.37 -16.71
N ALA A 316 6.99 -17.41 -16.01
CA ALA A 316 6.26 -18.51 -16.62
C ALA A 316 4.95 -18.74 -15.85
N VAL A 317 3.88 -19.03 -16.58
CA VAL A 317 2.59 -19.44 -15.96
C VAL A 317 2.61 -20.93 -15.58
N VAL A 318 3.40 -21.72 -16.31
CA VAL A 318 3.62 -23.15 -16.06
C VAL A 318 5.06 -23.36 -15.66
N GLU A 319 5.29 -24.22 -14.67
CA GLU A 319 6.63 -24.55 -14.20
C GLU A 319 7.52 -25.08 -15.34
N GLY A 320 8.77 -24.61 -15.37
CA GLY A 320 9.76 -25.01 -16.37
C GLY A 320 10.33 -23.84 -17.16
N ARG A 321 11.66 -23.86 -17.38
CA ARG A 321 12.37 -22.79 -18.09
C ARG A 321 11.93 -22.62 -19.55
N SER A 322 11.46 -23.69 -20.19
CA SER A 322 10.95 -23.67 -21.56
C SER A 322 9.65 -22.87 -21.73
N SER A 323 8.91 -22.68 -20.65
CA SER A 323 7.64 -21.94 -20.63
C SER A 323 7.81 -20.48 -20.21
N ALA A 324 9.05 -20.08 -19.87
CA ALA A 324 9.37 -18.73 -19.43
C ALA A 324 9.31 -17.76 -20.62
N ARG A 325 8.73 -16.60 -20.37
CA ARG A 325 8.55 -15.54 -21.35
C ARG A 325 9.15 -14.23 -20.83
N PRO A 326 9.54 -13.31 -21.74
CA PRO A 326 9.97 -11.97 -21.37
C PRO A 326 8.93 -11.25 -20.51
N LEU A 327 9.38 -10.30 -19.69
CA LEU A 327 8.49 -9.56 -18.80
C LEU A 327 7.51 -8.69 -19.59
N GLU A 328 7.83 -8.26 -20.82
CA GLU A 328 6.96 -7.46 -21.69
C GLU A 328 5.63 -8.16 -22.01
N VAL A 329 5.62 -9.49 -22.06
CA VAL A 329 4.42 -10.29 -22.37
C VAL A 329 3.72 -10.81 -21.10
N SER A 330 4.24 -10.45 -19.92
CA SER A 330 3.67 -10.81 -18.62
C SER A 330 2.75 -9.69 -18.12
N GLY A 331 1.70 -10.05 -17.39
CA GLY A 331 0.82 -9.05 -16.79
C GLY A 331 1.59 -8.15 -15.80
N LEU A 332 1.42 -6.83 -15.92
CA LEU A 332 2.18 -5.84 -15.13
C LEU A 332 2.07 -6.05 -13.61
N GLY A 333 0.92 -6.56 -13.13
CA GLY A 333 0.76 -6.96 -11.73
C GLY A 333 1.74 -8.05 -11.28
N TYR A 334 1.96 -9.09 -12.09
CA TYR A 334 2.93 -10.14 -11.77
C TYR A 334 4.37 -9.63 -11.85
N VAL A 335 4.66 -8.71 -12.77
CA VAL A 335 5.96 -8.03 -12.84
C VAL A 335 6.19 -7.18 -11.58
N ASN A 336 5.17 -6.49 -11.08
CA ASN A 336 5.22 -5.73 -9.83
C ASN A 336 5.49 -6.66 -8.62
N LEU A 337 4.82 -7.82 -8.55
CA LEU A 337 5.09 -8.84 -7.53
C LEU A 337 6.52 -9.39 -7.63
N LEU A 338 6.99 -9.67 -8.84
CA LEU A 338 8.37 -10.10 -9.07
C LEU A 338 9.35 -9.04 -8.58
N HIS A 339 9.09 -7.76 -8.88
CA HIS A 339 9.98 -6.68 -8.47
C HIS A 339 10.10 -6.58 -6.94
N MET A 340 8.97 -6.64 -6.22
CA MET A 340 8.97 -6.67 -4.76
C MET A 340 9.67 -7.93 -4.22
N ALA A 341 9.45 -9.10 -4.82
CA ALA A 341 10.09 -10.35 -4.42
C ALA A 341 11.61 -10.31 -4.60
N VAL A 342 12.09 -9.81 -5.74
CA VAL A 342 13.52 -9.65 -6.05
C VAL A 342 14.16 -8.64 -5.08
N THR A 343 13.49 -7.51 -4.81
CA THR A 343 13.95 -6.51 -3.84
C THR A 343 14.11 -7.10 -2.44
N LEU A 344 13.11 -7.84 -1.95
CA LEU A 344 13.16 -8.46 -0.62
C LEU A 344 14.18 -9.60 -0.55
N ALA A 345 14.37 -10.35 -1.64
CA ALA A 345 15.34 -11.43 -1.73
C ALA A 345 16.79 -10.91 -1.77
N ALA A 346 17.01 -9.70 -2.29
CA ALA A 346 18.31 -9.05 -2.30
C ALA A 346 18.77 -8.60 -0.91
N ILE A 347 17.86 -8.39 0.05
CA ILE A 347 18.20 -8.02 1.44
C ILE A 347 18.77 -9.27 2.16
N PRO A 348 20.03 -9.25 2.63
CA PRO A 348 20.64 -10.39 3.31
C PRO A 348 19.97 -10.71 4.65
N ASP A 349 19.77 -11.99 4.95
CA ASP A 349 19.17 -12.47 6.19
C ASP A 349 20.16 -12.39 7.36
N SER A 350 19.94 -11.45 8.27
CA SER A 350 20.89 -11.18 9.35
C SER A 350 21.03 -12.34 10.34
N ALA A 351 19.93 -13.06 10.61
CA ALA A 351 19.90 -14.19 11.52
C ALA A 351 20.59 -15.41 10.91
N ALA A 352 20.36 -15.68 9.62
CA ALA A 352 21.06 -16.74 8.90
C ALA A 352 22.58 -16.49 8.86
N ARG A 353 23.00 -15.23 8.68
CA ARG A 353 24.41 -14.83 8.69
C ARG A 353 25.06 -15.07 10.05
N ALA A 354 24.40 -14.69 11.14
CA ALA A 354 24.90 -14.96 12.49
C ALA A 354 25.06 -16.48 12.76
N ALA A 355 24.09 -17.28 12.31
CA ALA A 355 24.15 -18.74 12.45
C ALA A 355 25.24 -19.41 11.58
N ALA A 356 25.54 -18.84 10.40
CA ALA A 356 26.62 -19.32 9.53
C ALA A 356 28.01 -18.97 10.09
N ALA A 357 28.18 -17.74 10.60
CA ALA A 357 29.44 -17.31 11.22
C ALA A 357 29.82 -18.19 12.44
N ALA A 358 28.83 -18.62 13.23
CA ALA A 358 29.06 -19.53 14.36
C ALA A 358 29.51 -20.95 13.96
N LYS A 359 29.39 -21.33 12.68
CA LYS A 359 29.75 -22.65 12.14
C LYS A 359 31.02 -22.64 11.28
N ALA A 360 31.64 -21.47 11.07
CA ALA A 360 32.84 -21.36 10.27
C ALA A 360 34.02 -22.05 11.00
N PRO A 361 34.75 -22.98 10.34
CA PRO A 361 35.94 -23.58 10.91
C PRO A 361 37.07 -22.53 11.07
N ASP A 362 37.94 -22.75 12.06
CA ASP A 362 39.06 -21.86 12.36
C ASP A 362 40.07 -21.89 11.19
N PRO A 363 40.41 -20.75 10.56
CA PRO A 363 41.25 -20.72 9.34
C PRO A 363 42.73 -21.12 9.53
N ALA A 364 43.07 -21.65 10.70
CA ALA A 364 44.44 -21.99 11.09
C ALA A 364 44.84 -23.46 10.83
N GLU A 365 43.92 -24.32 10.38
CA GLU A 365 44.23 -25.69 9.99
C GLU A 365 44.52 -25.74 8.48
N ASP A 366 45.70 -26.22 8.09
CA ASP A 366 46.19 -26.48 6.72
C ASP A 366 47.31 -25.54 6.20
N VAL A 367 48.42 -25.45 6.94
CA VAL A 367 49.72 -25.06 6.36
C VAL A 367 50.86 -25.87 6.99
N GLU A 368 50.90 -27.18 6.79
CA GLU A 368 52.12 -27.97 7.05
C GLU A 368 52.62 -28.63 5.76
N GLY A 369 53.84 -28.26 5.34
CA GLY A 369 54.60 -28.98 4.30
C GLY A 369 54.62 -28.40 2.88
N LEU A 370 54.39 -27.10 2.68
CA LEU A 370 54.46 -26.46 1.35
C LEU A 370 55.87 -26.01 0.98
N SER A 371 56.20 -26.00 -0.32
CA SER A 371 57.46 -25.42 -0.79
C SER A 371 57.39 -23.88 -0.72
N PRO A 372 58.52 -23.16 -0.57
CA PRO A 372 58.51 -21.69 -0.53
C PRO A 372 57.84 -21.03 -1.75
N ALA A 373 57.92 -21.67 -2.92
CA ALA A 373 57.25 -21.20 -4.14
C ALA A 373 55.73 -21.44 -4.13
N ASP A 374 55.28 -22.55 -3.53
CA ASP A 374 53.86 -22.83 -3.36
C ASP A 374 53.24 -21.96 -2.26
N GLU A 375 53.99 -21.68 -1.18
CA GLU A 375 53.62 -20.70 -0.15
C GLU A 375 53.45 -19.31 -0.75
N GLU A 376 54.39 -18.85 -1.58
CA GLU A 376 54.28 -17.54 -2.22
C GLU A 376 53.11 -17.47 -3.20
N ARG A 377 52.85 -18.55 -3.96
CA ARG A 377 51.68 -18.64 -4.85
C ARG A 377 50.37 -18.59 -4.06
N LEU A 378 50.23 -19.40 -3.01
CA LEU A 378 49.06 -19.43 -2.13
C LEU A 378 48.85 -18.09 -1.41
N ALA A 379 49.92 -17.43 -0.98
CA ALA A 379 49.85 -16.11 -0.37
C ALA A 379 49.35 -15.05 -1.37
N ARG A 380 49.84 -15.07 -2.62
CA ARG A 380 49.34 -14.17 -3.69
C ARG A 380 47.87 -14.43 -3.99
N GLU A 381 47.46 -15.70 -4.11
CA GLU A 381 46.07 -16.09 -4.37
C GLU A 381 45.14 -15.63 -3.23
N ARG A 382 45.50 -15.89 -1.97
CA ARG A 382 44.76 -15.40 -0.79
C ARG A 382 44.64 -13.88 -0.80
N ASN A 383 45.73 -13.17 -1.13
CA ASN A 383 45.71 -11.70 -1.16
C ASN A 383 44.82 -11.17 -2.28
N THR A 384 44.86 -11.78 -3.47
CA THR A 384 43.94 -11.41 -4.57
C THR A 384 42.48 -11.71 -4.23
N GLN A 385 42.20 -12.82 -3.55
CA GLN A 385 40.86 -13.14 -3.08
C GLN A 385 40.38 -12.13 -2.03
N ALA A 386 41.22 -11.82 -1.03
CA ALA A 386 40.91 -10.83 -0.01
C ALA A 386 40.67 -9.43 -0.60
N MET A 387 41.47 -9.01 -1.59
CA MET A 387 41.25 -7.75 -2.32
C MET A 387 39.91 -7.75 -3.06
N ALA A 388 39.57 -8.84 -3.74
CA ALA A 388 38.30 -8.95 -4.46
C ALA A 388 37.08 -8.97 -3.53
N GLU A 389 37.20 -9.59 -2.36
CA GLU A 389 36.15 -9.54 -1.32
C GLU A 389 35.99 -8.14 -0.75
N ALA A 390 37.10 -7.46 -0.44
CA ALA A 390 37.09 -6.09 0.05
C ALA A 390 36.48 -5.12 -0.97
N GLU A 391 36.82 -5.26 -2.26
CA GLU A 391 36.21 -4.47 -3.34
C GLU A 391 34.70 -4.74 -3.45
N SER A 392 34.29 -6.00 -3.40
CA SER A 392 32.88 -6.38 -3.44
C SER A 392 32.09 -5.88 -2.22
N GLU A 393 32.71 -5.85 -1.04
CA GLU A 393 32.10 -5.28 0.16
C GLU A 393 31.95 -3.76 0.07
N ALA A 394 32.96 -3.07 -0.46
CA ALA A 394 32.93 -1.62 -0.63
C ALA A 394 31.84 -1.18 -1.63
N ASP A 395 31.56 -2.00 -2.65
CA ASP A 395 30.50 -1.73 -3.64
C ASP A 395 29.12 -2.29 -3.25
N SER A 396 29.03 -3.01 -2.13
CA SER A 396 27.79 -3.63 -1.63
C SER A 396 26.89 -2.60 -0.94
N PHE A 397 25.59 -2.61 -1.25
CA PHE A 397 24.63 -1.72 -0.56
C PHE A 397 24.37 -2.19 0.87
N PHE A 398 24.27 -3.51 1.07
CA PHE A 398 24.14 -4.09 2.40
C PHE A 398 25.55 -4.36 2.96
N PRO A 399 25.95 -3.88 4.14
CA PRO A 399 27.27 -4.15 4.69
C PRO A 399 27.36 -5.59 5.22
N ARG A 400 28.60 -6.06 5.50
CA ARG A 400 28.77 -7.28 6.27
C ARG A 400 28.37 -7.08 7.74
N ALA A 401 28.58 -5.89 8.27
CA ALA A 401 28.14 -5.48 9.61
C ALA A 401 26.61 -5.52 9.77
N GLN A 402 26.16 -5.37 11.02
CA GLN A 402 24.74 -5.36 11.36
C GLN A 402 24.08 -4.09 10.83
N PHE A 403 22.88 -4.22 10.29
CA PHE A 403 22.12 -3.12 9.70
C PHE A 403 20.62 -3.28 9.99
N HIS A 404 19.88 -2.20 9.77
CA HIS A 404 18.41 -2.19 9.74
C HIS A 404 17.95 -1.72 8.36
N ALA A 405 17.00 -2.40 7.74
CA ALA A 405 16.45 -2.06 6.44
C ALA A 405 14.99 -1.62 6.56
N THR A 406 14.72 -0.36 6.24
CA THR A 406 13.37 0.19 6.09
C THR A 406 13.00 0.18 4.61
N VAL A 407 12.03 -0.67 4.23
CA VAL A 407 11.48 -0.77 2.88
C VAL A 407 10.17 0.01 2.82
N VAL A 408 10.09 1.02 1.96
CA VAL A 408 8.87 1.80 1.72
C VAL A 408 8.33 1.43 0.34
N ILE A 409 7.06 1.03 0.28
CA ILE A 409 6.39 0.65 -0.97
C ILE A 409 5.13 1.50 -1.12
N GLU A 410 5.12 2.37 -2.11
CA GLU A 410 3.92 3.12 -2.48
C GLU A 410 3.08 2.36 -3.50
N GLU A 411 1.78 2.42 -3.28
CA GLU A 411 0.74 1.82 -4.12
C GLU A 411 1.10 0.39 -4.57
N PRO A 412 1.40 -0.53 -3.62
CA PRO A 412 1.68 -1.92 -3.96
C PRO A 412 0.53 -2.57 -4.74
N GLU A 413 -0.71 -2.07 -4.59
CA GLU A 413 -1.91 -2.49 -5.30
C GLU A 413 -1.90 -2.23 -6.82
N ALA A 414 -1.01 -1.38 -7.33
CA ALA A 414 -1.00 -1.00 -8.74
C ALA A 414 -0.93 -2.25 -9.65
N HIS A 415 -1.91 -2.36 -10.56
CA HIS A 415 -2.07 -3.47 -11.49
C HIS A 415 -2.28 -4.86 -10.85
N LEU A 416 -2.54 -4.94 -9.53
CA LEU A 416 -2.81 -6.19 -8.82
C LEU A 416 -4.30 -6.47 -8.67
N HIS A 417 -4.69 -7.71 -8.95
CA HIS A 417 -6.02 -8.21 -8.59
C HIS A 417 -6.21 -8.22 -7.06
N PRO A 418 -7.41 -7.89 -6.52
CA PRO A 418 -7.68 -7.84 -5.08
C PRO A 418 -7.22 -9.07 -4.29
N GLN A 419 -7.35 -10.28 -4.85
CA GLN A 419 -6.85 -11.51 -4.19
C GLN A 419 -5.33 -11.50 -3.97
N LEU A 420 -4.57 -10.97 -4.91
CA LEU A 420 -3.11 -10.85 -4.81
C LEU A 420 -2.71 -9.75 -3.83
N GLN A 421 -3.51 -8.68 -3.70
CA GLN A 421 -3.30 -7.63 -2.69
C GLN A 421 -3.37 -8.20 -1.26
N HIS A 422 -4.38 -9.04 -0.98
CA HIS A 422 -4.49 -9.74 0.30
C HIS A 422 -3.30 -10.69 0.55
N ALA A 423 -2.90 -11.47 -0.48
CA ALA A 423 -1.78 -12.40 -0.37
C ALA A 423 -0.46 -11.65 -0.11
N LEU A 424 -0.24 -10.53 -0.79
CA LEU A 424 0.92 -9.66 -0.63
C LEU A 424 1.02 -9.15 0.81
N VAL A 425 -0.02 -8.52 1.35
CA VAL A 425 0.02 -7.99 2.73
C VAL A 425 0.32 -9.08 3.74
N ARG A 426 -0.33 -10.25 3.62
CA ARG A 426 -0.07 -11.39 4.52
C ARG A 426 1.38 -11.88 4.42
N TYR A 427 1.92 -11.94 3.20
CA TYR A 427 3.31 -12.30 2.95
C TYR A 427 4.26 -11.29 3.60
N LEU A 428 4.11 -9.99 3.32
CA LEU A 428 4.97 -8.93 3.87
C LEU A 428 4.95 -8.91 5.41
N ARG A 429 3.76 -9.04 6.02
CA ARG A 429 3.61 -9.13 7.49
C ARG A 429 4.27 -10.38 8.07
N LYS A 430 4.24 -11.50 7.35
CA LYS A 430 4.98 -12.71 7.75
C LYS A 430 6.49 -12.48 7.65
N THR A 431 6.98 -11.95 6.54
CA THR A 431 8.40 -11.68 6.30
C THR A 431 8.99 -10.75 7.36
N VAL A 432 8.30 -9.65 7.71
CA VAL A 432 8.74 -8.74 8.77
C VAL A 432 8.82 -9.43 10.13
N ARG A 433 7.88 -10.34 10.45
CA ARG A 433 7.94 -11.09 11.72
C ARG A 433 9.12 -12.06 11.78
N GLU A 434 9.48 -12.67 10.66
CA GLU A 434 10.55 -13.66 10.58
C GLU A 434 11.94 -13.02 10.45
N ARG A 435 12.02 -11.77 9.98
CA ARG A 435 13.27 -11.05 9.72
C ARG A 435 13.38 -9.80 10.62
N PRO A 436 14.16 -9.84 11.72
CA PRO A 436 14.24 -8.75 12.69
C PRO A 436 14.87 -7.48 12.11
N GLU A 437 15.77 -7.59 11.13
CA GLU A 437 16.42 -6.46 10.45
C GLU A 437 15.49 -5.69 9.50
N LEU A 438 14.28 -6.19 9.23
CA LEU A 438 13.39 -5.66 8.21
C LEU A 438 12.22 -4.89 8.84
N GLN A 439 11.98 -3.70 8.29
CA GLN A 439 10.75 -2.92 8.47
C GLN A 439 10.13 -2.64 7.11
N ILE A 440 8.80 -2.72 7.01
CA ILE A 440 8.05 -2.40 5.80
C ILE A 440 7.01 -1.33 6.11
N VAL A 441 7.03 -0.24 5.34
CA VAL A 441 6.01 0.80 5.37
C VAL A 441 5.32 0.84 4.01
N LEU A 442 4.02 0.64 3.99
CA LEU A 442 3.21 0.75 2.78
C LEU A 442 2.52 2.12 2.76
N SER A 443 2.27 2.65 1.58
CA SER A 443 1.28 3.72 1.38
C SER A 443 0.24 3.23 0.38
N SER A 444 -1.03 3.29 0.76
CA SER A 444 -2.11 2.71 -0.05
C SER A 444 -3.42 3.48 0.13
N HIS A 445 -4.25 3.42 -0.89
CA HIS A 445 -5.66 3.82 -0.83
C HIS A 445 -6.60 2.63 -1.10
N ALA A 446 -6.06 1.46 -1.46
CA ALA A 446 -6.83 0.26 -1.74
C ALA A 446 -7.44 -0.35 -0.47
N THR A 447 -8.77 -0.49 -0.47
CA THR A 447 -9.53 -1.09 0.62
C THR A 447 -9.08 -2.51 0.94
N ASP A 448 -8.70 -3.31 -0.06
CA ASP A 448 -8.23 -4.69 0.12
C ASP A 448 -6.86 -4.79 0.84
N ILE A 449 -5.99 -3.78 0.67
CA ILE A 449 -4.74 -3.68 1.44
C ILE A 449 -5.07 -3.39 2.91
N ILE A 450 -6.00 -2.46 3.16
CA ILE A 450 -6.38 -2.00 4.51
C ILE A 450 -7.02 -3.13 5.31
N THR A 451 -7.96 -3.87 4.72
CA THR A 451 -8.67 -4.98 5.37
C THR A 451 -7.77 -6.17 5.66
N SER A 452 -6.64 -6.28 4.97
CA SER A 452 -5.62 -7.32 5.19
C SER A 452 -4.69 -7.02 6.37
N CYS A 453 -4.73 -5.80 6.90
CA CYS A 453 -3.89 -5.34 8.00
C CYS A 453 -4.60 -5.47 9.35
N ALA A 454 -3.84 -5.47 10.45
CA ALA A 454 -4.45 -5.17 11.74
C ALA A 454 -4.74 -3.65 11.79
N PRO A 455 -5.84 -3.19 12.41
CA PRO A 455 -6.11 -1.76 12.59
C PRO A 455 -4.93 -1.02 13.20
N GLU A 456 -4.22 -1.65 14.12
CA GLU A 456 -3.04 -1.09 14.78
C GLU A 456 -1.86 -0.83 13.83
N ASP A 457 -1.81 -1.49 12.67
CA ASP A 457 -0.79 -1.27 11.64
C ASP A 457 -1.09 0.01 10.82
N LEU A 458 -2.28 0.60 10.95
CA LEU A 458 -2.75 1.71 10.11
C LEU A 458 -2.40 3.08 10.70
N VAL A 459 -1.97 3.99 9.82
CA VAL A 459 -1.74 5.41 10.12
C VAL A 459 -2.55 6.26 9.16
N VAL A 460 -3.53 6.99 9.68
CA VAL A 460 -4.36 7.88 8.86
C VAL A 460 -3.72 9.25 8.72
N VAL A 461 -3.36 9.61 7.50
CA VAL A 461 -2.83 10.91 7.10
C VAL A 461 -3.99 11.71 6.52
N ARG A 462 -4.31 12.86 7.12
CA ARG A 462 -5.45 13.69 6.69
C ARG A 462 -5.18 15.18 6.81
N ARG A 463 -6.07 15.98 6.20
CA ARG A 463 -6.16 17.43 6.44
C ARG A 463 -7.22 17.69 7.50
N THR A 464 -6.97 18.60 8.43
CA THR A 464 -8.02 19.14 9.29
C THR A 464 -8.77 20.26 8.55
N PRO A 465 -9.97 20.66 9.01
CA PRO A 465 -10.70 21.80 8.45
C PRO A 465 -9.89 23.10 8.42
N GLU A 466 -9.00 23.29 9.39
CA GLU A 466 -8.11 24.45 9.52
C GLU A 466 -6.92 24.39 8.55
N GLY A 467 -6.88 23.36 7.69
CA GLY A 467 -5.88 23.19 6.66
C GLY A 467 -4.63 22.44 7.10
N GLN A 468 -4.47 22.14 8.39
CA GLN A 468 -3.31 21.46 8.96
C GLN A 468 -3.26 19.98 8.54
N ARG A 469 -2.06 19.43 8.38
CA ARG A 469 -1.86 18.02 8.06
C ARG A 469 -1.55 17.25 9.32
N VAL A 470 -2.34 16.21 9.61
CA VAL A 470 -2.18 15.40 10.82
C VAL A 470 -2.06 13.92 10.47
N CYS A 471 -1.25 13.22 11.25
CA CYS A 471 -1.07 11.76 11.17
C CYS A 471 -1.65 11.12 12.43
N ARG A 472 -2.56 10.16 12.27
CA ARG A 472 -3.27 9.47 13.34
C ARG A 472 -2.96 7.97 13.27
N PRO A 473 -1.93 7.48 13.97
CA PRO A 473 -1.71 6.04 14.12
C PRO A 473 -2.86 5.47 14.96
N ILE A 474 -3.60 4.48 14.43
CA ILE A 474 -4.71 3.86 15.18
C ILE A 474 -4.20 3.21 16.48
N ALA A 475 -2.97 2.67 16.44
CA ALA A 475 -2.32 2.15 17.63
C ALA A 475 -2.16 3.20 18.75
N GLY A 476 -2.01 4.49 18.43
CA GLY A 476 -1.82 5.56 19.41
C GLY A 476 -3.13 6.15 19.98
N ILE A 477 -4.30 5.77 19.45
CA ILE A 477 -5.57 6.38 19.87
C ILE A 477 -5.97 5.90 21.28
N ALA A 478 -6.16 6.85 22.19
CA ALA A 478 -6.57 6.64 23.58
C ALA A 478 -8.08 6.38 23.70
N MET A 479 -8.54 5.25 23.15
CA MET A 479 -9.95 4.88 23.09
C MET A 479 -10.43 4.08 24.32
N THR A 480 -11.65 4.36 24.80
CA THR A 480 -12.34 3.56 25.83
C THR A 480 -12.60 2.13 25.33
N GLU A 481 -12.51 1.14 26.21
CA GLU A 481 -12.67 -0.29 25.87
C GLU A 481 -11.79 -0.74 24.67
N ARG A 482 -10.59 -0.18 24.52
CA ARG A 482 -9.68 -0.36 23.37
C ARG A 482 -9.64 -1.78 22.80
N GLY A 483 -9.40 -2.80 23.64
CA GLY A 483 -9.32 -4.19 23.17
C GLY A 483 -10.61 -4.70 22.51
N LYS A 484 -11.78 -4.26 22.99
CA LYS A 484 -13.08 -4.60 22.40
C LYS A 484 -13.31 -3.81 21.11
N THR A 485 -12.99 -2.53 21.09
CA THR A 485 -13.10 -1.66 19.89
C THR A 485 -12.21 -2.18 18.75
N LEU A 486 -10.93 -2.46 19.02
CA LEU A 486 -10.00 -2.99 18.03
C LEU A 486 -10.39 -4.40 17.56
N ARG A 487 -10.93 -5.25 18.44
CA ARG A 487 -11.47 -6.55 18.04
C ARG A 487 -12.66 -6.39 17.09
N MET A 488 -13.58 -5.46 17.38
CA MET A 488 -14.70 -5.18 16.49
C MET A 488 -14.21 -4.64 15.15
N ALA A 489 -13.24 -3.71 15.14
CA ALA A 489 -12.64 -3.18 13.93
C ALA A 489 -12.00 -4.30 13.09
N ARG A 490 -11.25 -5.23 13.70
CA ARG A 490 -10.65 -6.39 13.02
C ARG A 490 -11.68 -7.34 12.40
N LEU A 491 -12.84 -7.50 13.03
CA LEU A 491 -13.89 -8.43 12.56
C LEU A 491 -14.83 -7.79 11.55
N HIS A 492 -15.06 -6.47 11.64
CA HIS A 492 -16.12 -5.78 10.93
C HIS A 492 -15.63 -4.73 9.95
N MET A 493 -14.37 -4.29 9.94
CA MET A 493 -13.85 -3.47 8.82
C MET A 493 -13.58 -4.36 7.62
N ASP A 494 -14.58 -4.48 6.74
CA ASP A 494 -14.45 -5.05 5.40
C ASP A 494 -14.11 -3.96 4.37
N ALA A 495 -14.04 -4.32 3.09
CA ALA A 495 -13.61 -3.39 2.05
C ALA A 495 -14.54 -2.17 1.97
N SER A 496 -15.87 -2.37 2.00
CA SER A 496 -16.83 -1.27 1.93
C SER A 496 -16.77 -0.36 3.16
N ARG A 497 -16.57 -0.91 4.36
CA ARG A 497 -16.47 -0.11 5.59
C ARG A 497 -15.11 0.56 5.76
N SER A 498 -14.03 0.00 5.20
CA SER A 498 -12.69 0.60 5.28
C SER A 498 -12.60 1.95 4.57
N ALA A 499 -13.49 2.21 3.59
CA ALA A 499 -13.65 3.52 2.97
C ALA A 499 -13.93 4.64 4.00
N ALA A 500 -14.57 4.31 5.13
CA ALA A 500 -14.85 5.24 6.21
C ALA A 500 -13.59 5.87 6.84
N LEU A 501 -12.44 5.21 6.75
CA LEU A 501 -11.16 5.73 7.27
C LEU A 501 -10.63 6.92 6.45
N PHE A 502 -11.15 7.11 5.23
CA PHE A 502 -10.81 8.24 4.35
C PHE A 502 -11.87 9.34 4.36
N ALA A 503 -13.03 9.08 4.95
CA ALA A 503 -14.17 9.97 4.87
C ALA A 503 -14.04 11.12 5.86
N GLU A 504 -14.06 12.36 5.35
CA GLU A 504 -14.13 13.55 6.20
C GLU A 504 -15.49 13.68 6.89
N ARG A 505 -16.56 13.23 6.21
CA ARG A 505 -17.95 13.26 6.70
C ARG A 505 -18.58 11.90 6.44
N LEU A 506 -19.13 11.31 7.49
CA LEU A 506 -19.62 9.93 7.46
C LEU A 506 -20.97 9.79 8.14
N VAL A 507 -21.84 8.97 7.56
CA VAL A 507 -23.01 8.44 8.26
C VAL A 507 -22.79 6.97 8.58
N VAL A 508 -23.07 6.56 9.81
CA VAL A 508 -23.11 5.16 10.22
C VAL A 508 -24.57 4.76 10.40
N VAL A 509 -24.98 3.71 9.69
CA VAL A 509 -26.34 3.15 9.69
C VAL A 509 -26.33 1.68 10.10
N GLU A 510 -27.50 1.13 10.45
CA GLU A 510 -27.63 -0.27 10.85
C GLU A 510 -27.51 -1.23 9.68
N GLY A 511 -28.20 -0.97 8.55
CA GLY A 511 -28.26 -1.87 7.40
C GLY A 511 -28.07 -1.19 6.04
N VAL A 512 -28.03 -2.02 4.99
CA VAL A 512 -27.84 -1.58 3.59
C VAL A 512 -29.08 -0.86 3.08
N THR A 513 -30.25 -1.30 3.52
CA THR A 513 -31.56 -0.73 3.17
C THR A 513 -31.72 0.70 3.68
N GLU A 514 -31.24 0.99 4.88
CA GLU A 514 -31.21 2.33 5.45
C GLU A 514 -30.24 3.23 4.68
N ALA A 515 -29.12 2.70 4.20
CA ALA A 515 -28.18 3.45 3.37
C ALA A 515 -28.82 3.88 2.02
N ALA A 516 -29.62 3.01 1.40
CA ALA A 516 -30.35 3.31 0.17
C ALA A 516 -31.40 4.41 0.42
N LEU A 517 -32.29 4.23 1.40
CA LEU A 517 -33.30 5.23 1.75
C LEU A 517 -32.68 6.58 2.11
N LEU A 518 -31.56 6.57 2.83
CA LEU A 518 -30.86 7.80 3.21
C LEU A 518 -30.35 8.58 1.99
N ARG A 519 -29.87 7.90 0.94
CA ARG A 519 -29.46 8.56 -0.31
C ARG A 519 -30.62 9.31 -0.95
N ASP A 520 -31.80 8.69 -1.03
CA ASP A 520 -32.98 9.30 -1.64
C ASP A 520 -33.55 10.43 -0.79
N PHE A 521 -33.63 10.27 0.53
CA PHE A 521 -34.02 11.37 1.42
C PHE A 521 -33.01 12.53 1.37
N GLY A 522 -31.73 12.25 1.18
CA GLY A 522 -30.71 13.27 0.96
C GLY A 522 -30.94 14.05 -0.33
N ARG A 523 -31.31 13.36 -1.42
CA ARG A 523 -31.68 14.00 -2.70
C ARG A 523 -32.92 14.89 -2.54
N ALA A 524 -33.94 14.43 -1.83
CA ALA A 524 -35.11 15.23 -1.51
C ALA A 524 -34.75 16.46 -0.64
N TRP A 525 -33.90 16.29 0.38
CA TRP A 525 -33.41 17.39 1.23
C TRP A 525 -32.59 18.41 0.44
N ALA A 526 -31.79 17.96 -0.52
CA ALA A 526 -31.02 18.83 -1.38
C ALA A 526 -31.90 19.70 -2.30
N GLY A 527 -33.11 19.22 -2.64
CA GLY A 527 -34.03 19.96 -3.50
C GLY A 527 -33.37 20.27 -4.84
N THR A 528 -33.32 21.56 -5.23
CA THR A 528 -32.65 22.04 -6.45
C THR A 528 -31.24 22.57 -6.20
N ASP A 529 -30.72 22.50 -4.98
CA ASP A 529 -29.37 22.98 -4.62
C ASP A 529 -28.32 21.98 -5.13
N GLU A 530 -27.55 22.40 -6.13
CA GLU A 530 -26.52 21.58 -6.77
C GLU A 530 -25.39 21.18 -5.81
N ALA A 531 -25.00 22.07 -4.90
CA ALA A 531 -23.96 21.79 -3.92
C ALA A 531 -24.42 20.73 -2.91
N LYS A 532 -25.66 20.82 -2.44
CA LYS A 532 -26.26 19.79 -1.58
C LYS A 532 -26.41 18.46 -2.31
N ARG A 533 -26.81 18.45 -3.58
CA ARG A 533 -26.92 17.23 -4.39
C ARG A 533 -25.57 16.54 -4.55
N ALA A 534 -24.55 17.28 -4.99
CA ALA A 534 -23.20 16.75 -5.14
C ALA A 534 -22.64 16.23 -3.80
N PHE A 535 -22.94 16.93 -2.70
CA PHE A 535 -22.58 16.48 -1.36
C PHE A 535 -23.23 15.12 -1.01
N VAL A 536 -24.54 14.97 -1.22
CA VAL A 536 -25.27 13.73 -0.92
C VAL A 536 -24.76 12.57 -1.78
N GLU A 537 -24.42 12.83 -3.04
CA GLU A 537 -23.88 11.80 -3.95
C GLU A 537 -22.48 11.31 -3.54
N ALA A 538 -21.65 12.22 -3.04
CA ALA A 538 -20.32 11.91 -2.52
C ALA A 538 -20.33 11.45 -1.05
N LEU A 539 -21.46 11.52 -0.34
CA LEU A 539 -21.55 11.20 1.08
C LEU A 539 -21.20 9.74 1.34
N SER A 540 -20.23 9.53 2.24
CA SER A 540 -19.86 8.20 2.69
C SER A 540 -20.89 7.69 3.69
N ILE A 541 -21.46 6.50 3.41
CA ILE A 541 -22.43 5.83 4.28
C ILE A 541 -21.89 4.44 4.62
N MET A 542 -21.64 4.21 5.92
CA MET A 542 -21.14 2.96 6.46
C MET A 542 -22.27 2.19 7.15
N HIS A 543 -22.62 1.01 6.65
CA HIS A 543 -23.60 0.14 7.30
C HIS A 543 -22.89 -0.93 8.16
N VAL A 544 -23.32 -1.08 9.42
CA VAL A 544 -22.66 -1.98 10.40
C VAL A 544 -23.20 -3.43 10.31
N GLY A 545 -24.42 -3.61 9.80
CA GLY A 545 -25.15 -4.89 9.78
C GLY A 545 -25.77 -5.28 11.12
N THR A 546 -25.61 -4.45 12.14
CA THR A 546 -26.18 -4.61 13.48
C THR A 546 -26.47 -3.24 14.07
N LYS A 547 -27.17 -3.20 15.20
CA LYS A 547 -27.41 -1.96 15.94
C LYS A 547 -26.11 -1.19 16.18
N VAL A 548 -26.09 0.09 15.80
CA VAL A 548 -24.87 0.90 15.89
C VAL A 548 -24.44 1.06 17.35
N GLY A 549 -23.31 0.42 17.69
CA GLY A 549 -22.67 0.49 18.99
C GLY A 549 -21.55 1.54 19.04
N PRO A 550 -20.89 1.68 20.21
CA PRO A 550 -19.87 2.72 20.41
C PRO A 550 -18.55 2.49 19.67
N TRP A 551 -18.33 1.30 19.11
CA TRP A 551 -17.02 0.93 18.57
C TRP A 551 -16.65 1.78 17.35
N THR A 552 -17.62 2.16 16.50
CA THR A 552 -17.37 2.98 15.30
C THR A 552 -16.96 4.39 15.69
N SER A 553 -17.69 5.03 16.62
CA SER A 553 -17.36 6.38 17.11
C SER A 553 -16.05 6.40 17.89
N ARG A 554 -15.78 5.39 18.73
CA ARG A 554 -14.50 5.25 19.44
C ARG A 554 -13.32 5.04 18.48
N LEU A 555 -13.52 4.37 17.35
CA LEU A 555 -12.47 4.22 16.35
C LEU A 555 -12.24 5.51 15.56
N LEU A 556 -13.32 6.15 15.08
CA LEU A 556 -13.26 7.22 14.08
C LEU A 556 -13.23 8.64 14.65
N ALA A 557 -13.67 8.83 15.89
CA ALA A 557 -13.93 10.14 16.47
C ALA A 557 -13.57 10.22 17.97
N THR A 558 -12.50 9.55 18.40
CA THR A 558 -11.96 9.74 19.76
C THR A 558 -11.41 11.16 19.89
N LYS A 559 -11.73 11.83 21.00
CA LYS A 559 -11.36 13.23 21.27
C LYS A 559 -9.85 13.47 21.10
N GLY A 560 -9.49 14.51 20.35
CA GLY A 560 -8.12 14.91 20.06
C GLY A 560 -7.37 13.96 19.12
N SER A 561 -8.03 12.91 18.60
CA SER A 561 -7.50 11.93 17.66
C SER A 561 -8.54 11.56 16.58
N GLU A 562 -9.36 12.53 16.19
CA GLU A 562 -10.44 12.35 15.24
C GLU A 562 -9.90 12.02 13.84
N ILE A 563 -10.48 11.00 13.22
CA ILE A 563 -10.17 10.54 11.86
C ILE A 563 -11.13 11.16 10.84
N CYS A 564 -12.32 11.60 11.27
CA CYS A 564 -13.29 12.35 10.47
C CYS A 564 -13.59 13.72 11.11
N THR A 565 -14.24 14.63 10.37
CA THR A 565 -14.73 15.92 10.89
C THR A 565 -16.14 15.82 11.46
N ARG A 566 -17.00 15.03 10.83
CA ARG A 566 -18.40 14.84 11.21
C ARG A 566 -18.79 13.38 11.04
N LEU A 567 -19.40 12.83 12.08
CA LEU A 567 -19.87 11.46 12.19
C LEU A 567 -21.32 11.47 12.67
N ALA A 568 -22.25 11.26 11.74
CA ALA A 568 -23.65 11.06 12.07
C ALA A 568 -23.91 9.57 12.35
N VAL A 569 -24.60 9.27 13.44
CA VAL A 569 -25.04 7.91 13.77
C VAL A 569 -26.56 7.85 13.63
N LEU A 570 -27.05 7.24 12.56
CA LEU A 570 -28.47 6.95 12.40
C LEU A 570 -28.76 5.59 13.02
N ARG A 571 -29.70 5.54 13.98
CA ARG A 571 -30.03 4.32 14.71
C ARG A 571 -31.47 4.27 15.14
N ASP A 572 -31.96 3.06 15.33
CA ASP A 572 -33.29 2.82 15.86
C ASP A 572 -33.29 2.92 17.40
N SER A 573 -34.36 3.50 17.93
CA SER A 573 -34.56 3.55 19.39
C SER A 573 -34.81 2.16 19.96
N ASP A 574 -35.49 1.29 19.21
CA ASP A 574 -36.06 0.01 19.69
C ASP A 574 -36.87 0.14 20.99
N LYS A 575 -37.40 1.32 21.30
CA LYS A 575 -38.32 1.51 22.43
C LYS A 575 -39.76 1.22 22.00
N PRO A 576 -40.69 0.96 22.93
CA PRO A 576 -42.12 0.98 22.63
C PRO A 576 -42.52 2.32 21.98
N PHE A 577 -43.49 2.29 21.06
CA PHE A 577 -43.94 3.47 20.31
C PHE A 577 -44.41 4.63 21.21
N ALA A 578 -44.88 4.34 22.43
CA ALA A 578 -45.33 5.35 23.39
C ALA A 578 -44.19 6.00 24.22
N GLU A 579 -42.96 5.46 24.16
CA GLU A 579 -41.83 5.95 24.95
C GLU A 579 -40.97 6.95 24.15
N GLN A 580 -40.41 7.96 24.82
CA GLN A 580 -39.49 8.86 24.15
C GLN A 580 -38.09 8.23 23.97
N PRO A 581 -37.48 8.37 22.79
CA PRO A 581 -36.11 7.94 22.55
C PRO A 581 -35.13 8.80 23.37
N GLU A 582 -34.06 8.17 23.87
CA GLU A 582 -32.96 8.87 24.55
C GLU A 582 -31.68 8.70 23.75
N PRO A 583 -30.78 9.70 23.74
CA PRO A 583 -29.48 9.58 23.11
C PRO A 583 -28.65 8.45 23.75
N PRO A 584 -27.82 7.75 22.96
CA PRO A 584 -26.92 6.74 23.51
C PRO A 584 -25.95 7.34 24.53
N SER A 585 -25.80 6.68 25.69
CA SER A 585 -24.96 7.18 26.79
C SER A 585 -23.48 7.39 26.41
N TRP A 586 -22.97 6.60 25.47
CA TRP A 586 -21.59 6.67 24.99
C TRP A 586 -21.30 7.89 24.10
N LEU A 587 -22.32 8.65 23.66
CA LEU A 587 -22.08 9.91 22.93
C LEU A 587 -21.34 10.94 23.78
N ALA A 588 -21.52 10.92 25.10
CA ALA A 588 -20.81 11.81 26.01
C ALA A 588 -19.28 11.64 25.97
N GLU A 589 -18.78 10.50 25.46
CA GLU A 589 -17.36 10.25 25.25
C GLU A 589 -16.78 11.11 24.10
N HIS A 590 -17.62 11.66 23.22
CA HIS A 590 -17.24 12.34 21.98
C HIS A 590 -17.52 13.84 22.01
N ASP A 591 -16.93 14.58 21.07
CA ASP A 591 -17.25 15.98 20.84
C ASP A 591 -18.59 16.06 20.08
N PRO A 592 -19.62 16.76 20.60
CA PRO A 592 -20.90 16.94 19.91
C PRO A 592 -20.81 17.67 18.56
N ALA A 593 -19.75 18.44 18.33
CA ALA A 593 -19.48 19.05 17.03
C ALA A 593 -19.01 18.01 16.00
N VAL A 594 -18.43 16.89 16.46
CA VAL A 594 -17.90 15.82 15.62
C VAL A 594 -18.86 14.64 15.53
N VAL A 595 -19.49 14.20 16.63
CA VAL A 595 -20.36 13.02 16.66
C VAL A 595 -21.75 13.38 17.16
N GLN A 596 -22.78 13.05 16.38
CA GLN A 596 -24.18 13.16 16.80
C GLN A 596 -24.96 11.89 16.44
N ALA A 597 -25.95 11.53 17.25
CA ALA A 597 -26.88 10.46 16.90
C ALA A 597 -28.25 11.03 16.53
N PHE A 598 -28.80 10.48 15.47
CA PHE A 598 -30.11 10.77 14.94
C PHE A 598 -30.95 9.51 15.12
N ILE A 599 -32.07 9.64 15.83
CA ILE A 599 -32.82 8.47 16.29
C ILE A 599 -34.11 8.33 15.51
N SER A 600 -34.24 7.22 14.81
CA SER A 600 -35.50 6.76 14.23
C SER A 600 -36.33 6.11 15.32
N HIS A 601 -37.56 6.59 15.54
CA HIS A 601 -38.44 6.11 16.59
C HIS A 601 -39.78 5.58 16.07
N PRO A 602 -40.20 4.37 16.50
CA PRO A 602 -39.40 3.37 17.23
C PRO A 602 -38.31 2.73 16.36
N THR A 603 -38.58 2.60 15.06
CA THR A 603 -37.69 2.15 13.98
C THR A 603 -37.76 3.13 12.80
N LEU A 604 -36.97 2.92 11.74
CA LEU A 604 -36.99 3.77 10.56
C LEU A 604 -38.37 3.87 9.88
N GLU A 605 -39.06 2.76 9.63
CA GLU A 605 -40.27 2.74 8.80
C GLU A 605 -41.43 3.61 9.35
N PRO A 606 -41.76 3.56 10.65
CA PRO A 606 -42.73 4.48 11.24
C PRO A 606 -42.26 5.94 11.18
N SER A 607 -40.97 6.18 11.40
CA SER A 607 -40.41 7.54 11.50
C SER A 607 -40.43 8.31 10.18
N ILE A 608 -40.46 7.59 9.04
CA ILE A 608 -40.53 8.17 7.70
C ILE A 608 -41.94 8.22 7.13
N THR A 609 -42.96 7.80 7.90
CA THR A 609 -44.34 7.66 7.41
C THR A 609 -45.09 8.96 7.28
N GLN A 610 -44.94 9.86 8.26
CA GLN A 610 -45.66 11.12 8.28
C GLN A 610 -45.27 11.97 7.06
N GLY A 611 -46.25 12.36 6.24
CA GLY A 611 -46.05 13.13 5.02
C GLY A 611 -45.66 12.31 3.77
N ASN A 612 -45.42 11.01 3.91
CA ASN A 612 -45.08 10.10 2.81
C ASN A 612 -46.10 8.96 2.65
N GLU A 613 -47.33 9.13 3.14
CA GLU A 613 -48.33 8.07 3.27
C GLU A 613 -48.65 7.42 1.91
N GLN A 614 -48.68 8.19 0.82
CA GLN A 614 -48.96 7.68 -0.52
C GLN A 614 -47.80 6.86 -1.09
N LEU A 615 -46.55 7.24 -0.81
CA LEU A 615 -45.37 6.48 -1.21
C LEU A 615 -45.30 5.16 -0.45
N ILE A 616 -45.54 5.19 0.87
CA ILE A 616 -45.61 3.99 1.71
C ILE A 616 -46.75 3.07 1.28
N ARG A 617 -47.92 3.62 0.94
CA ARG A 617 -49.04 2.85 0.39
C ARG A 617 -48.62 2.05 -0.82
N THR A 618 -47.91 2.71 -1.73
CA THR A 618 -47.50 2.10 -3.00
C THR A 618 -46.41 1.06 -2.77
N ALA A 619 -45.42 1.37 -1.92
CA ALA A 619 -44.38 0.42 -1.54
C ALA A 619 -44.93 -0.83 -0.84
N LEU A 620 -45.94 -0.69 0.04
CA LEU A 620 -46.62 -1.83 0.66
C LEU A 620 -47.35 -2.70 -0.37
N ARG A 621 -47.95 -2.09 -1.40
CA ARG A 621 -48.60 -2.84 -2.50
C ARG A 621 -47.59 -3.58 -3.36
N ASP A 622 -46.42 -2.98 -3.61
CA ASP A 622 -45.37 -3.60 -4.41
C ASP A 622 -44.81 -4.89 -3.78
N ILE A 623 -44.94 -5.05 -2.46
CA ILE A 623 -44.54 -6.25 -1.72
C ILE A 623 -45.73 -7.16 -1.33
N ASP A 624 -46.90 -6.95 -1.93
CA ASP A 624 -48.15 -7.67 -1.63
C ASP A 624 -48.55 -7.61 -0.14
N ALA A 625 -48.15 -6.55 0.58
CA ALA A 625 -48.49 -6.36 1.98
C ALA A 625 -49.88 -5.75 2.17
N ALA A 626 -50.57 -6.18 3.22
CA ALA A 626 -51.87 -5.62 3.58
C ALA A 626 -51.72 -4.12 3.87
N THR A 627 -52.44 -3.28 3.12
CA THR A 627 -52.36 -1.83 3.26
C THR A 627 -53.34 -1.34 4.33
N PRO A 628 -52.89 -0.87 5.50
CA PRO A 628 -53.79 -0.35 6.52
C PRO A 628 -54.48 0.94 6.06
N VAL A 629 -55.71 1.15 6.53
CA VAL A 629 -56.47 2.38 6.28
C VAL A 629 -56.97 2.89 7.64
N PRO A 630 -56.48 4.04 8.15
CA PRO A 630 -55.50 4.95 7.55
C PRO A 630 -54.05 4.45 7.65
N ILE A 631 -53.16 4.95 6.78
CA ILE A 631 -51.71 4.77 6.92
C ILE A 631 -51.21 5.83 7.89
N THR A 632 -50.71 5.38 9.04
CA THR A 632 -50.13 6.18 10.10
C THR A 632 -48.84 5.54 10.60
N PRO A 633 -47.93 6.29 11.26
CA PRO A 633 -46.72 5.72 11.87
C PRO A 633 -47.02 4.51 12.78
N GLN A 634 -48.10 4.55 13.55
CA GLN A 634 -48.52 3.44 14.42
C GLN A 634 -48.93 2.21 13.61
N THR A 635 -49.74 2.37 12.56
CA THR A 635 -50.15 1.22 11.73
C THR A 635 -48.96 0.60 10.98
N VAL A 636 -47.99 1.41 10.52
CA VAL A 636 -46.76 0.90 9.90
C VAL A 636 -45.89 0.18 10.93
N HIS A 637 -45.79 0.72 12.15
CA HIS A 637 -45.11 0.03 13.25
C HIS A 637 -45.72 -1.35 13.52
N ASP A 638 -47.06 -1.46 13.54
CA ASP A 638 -47.75 -2.72 13.80
C ASP A 638 -47.52 -3.78 12.72
N LEU A 639 -47.22 -3.38 11.47
CA LEU A 639 -46.85 -4.30 10.39
C LEU A 639 -45.45 -4.92 10.59
N PHE A 640 -44.50 -4.13 11.09
CA PHE A 640 -43.07 -4.48 11.09
C PHE A 640 -42.48 -4.74 12.50
N LYS A 641 -43.27 -4.57 13.57
CA LYS A 641 -42.79 -4.75 14.95
C LYS A 641 -42.26 -6.16 15.21
N SER A 642 -41.17 -6.22 15.96
CA SER A 642 -40.61 -7.50 16.43
C SER A 642 -41.34 -7.99 17.67
N LYS A 643 -41.40 -9.32 17.84
CA LYS A 643 -41.94 -9.93 19.07
C LYS A 643 -41.16 -9.44 20.29
N ARG A 644 -41.86 -8.89 21.29
CA ARG A 644 -41.26 -8.47 22.57
C ARG A 644 -41.95 -9.17 23.73
N LYS A 645 -41.15 -9.69 24.64
CA LYS A 645 -41.63 -10.24 25.91
C LYS A 645 -41.94 -9.07 26.85
N GLY A 646 -43.15 -9.05 27.41
CA GLY A 646 -43.58 -7.98 28.31
C GLY A 646 -42.65 -7.84 29.51
N LYS A 647 -42.26 -6.61 29.86
CA LYS A 647 -41.55 -6.31 31.12
C LYS A 647 -42.58 -5.98 32.19
N LYS A 648 -42.36 -6.47 33.42
CA LYS A 648 -43.13 -6.11 34.63
C LYS A 648 -44.67 -6.23 34.48
N GLY A 649 -45.17 -7.37 34.00
CA GLY A 649 -46.62 -7.64 33.94
C GLY A 649 -47.36 -7.02 32.76
N ALA A 650 -46.67 -6.33 31.84
CA ALA A 650 -47.23 -5.93 30.57
C ALA A 650 -47.46 -7.15 29.64
N PRO A 651 -48.50 -7.13 28.78
CA PRO A 651 -48.72 -8.20 27.81
C PRO A 651 -47.57 -8.29 26.80
N ASP A 652 -47.30 -9.51 26.32
CA ASP A 652 -46.36 -9.74 25.23
C ASP A 652 -46.83 -9.01 23.96
N THR A 653 -45.89 -8.41 23.23
CA THR A 653 -46.19 -7.80 21.93
C THR A 653 -46.05 -8.88 20.85
N SER A 654 -47.11 -9.11 20.08
CA SER A 654 -47.09 -10.00 18.93
C SER A 654 -46.15 -9.47 17.84
N GLU A 655 -45.56 -10.38 17.07
CA GLU A 655 -44.80 -10.04 15.87
C GLU A 655 -45.74 -9.47 14.80
N GLY A 656 -45.31 -8.42 14.11
CA GLY A 656 -46.04 -7.85 12.99
C GLY A 656 -46.05 -8.80 11.78
N PRO A 657 -47.12 -8.83 10.98
CA PRO A 657 -47.29 -9.76 9.87
C PRO A 657 -46.18 -9.68 8.81
N HIS A 658 -45.57 -8.52 8.62
CA HIS A 658 -44.58 -8.25 7.58
C HIS A 658 -43.17 -7.98 8.14
N LYS A 659 -42.88 -8.38 9.39
CA LYS A 659 -41.56 -8.18 10.01
C LYS A 659 -40.41 -8.73 9.16
N LYS A 660 -40.63 -9.84 8.43
CA LYS A 660 -39.62 -10.46 7.57
C LYS A 660 -39.42 -9.70 6.25
N ASP A 661 -40.38 -8.87 5.86
CA ASP A 661 -40.42 -8.16 4.59
C ASP A 661 -39.86 -6.73 4.70
N LYS A 662 -39.26 -6.36 5.84
CA LYS A 662 -38.64 -5.04 6.07
C LYS A 662 -37.67 -4.66 4.95
N ALA A 663 -36.83 -5.60 4.51
CA ALA A 663 -35.87 -5.34 3.45
C ALA A 663 -36.56 -5.10 2.10
N ALA A 664 -37.52 -5.96 1.75
CA ALA A 664 -38.31 -5.79 0.52
C ALA A 664 -39.11 -4.47 0.53
N PHE A 665 -39.67 -4.10 1.67
CA PHE A 665 -40.35 -2.81 1.84
C PHE A 665 -39.41 -1.63 1.63
N ALA A 666 -38.20 -1.68 2.20
CA ALA A 666 -37.21 -0.62 2.05
C ALA A 666 -36.74 -0.47 0.59
N ASP A 667 -36.52 -1.59 -0.11
CA ASP A 667 -36.14 -1.58 -1.53
C ASP A 667 -37.27 -1.00 -2.40
N ALA A 668 -38.51 -1.42 -2.17
CA ALA A 668 -39.68 -0.88 -2.87
C ALA A 668 -39.85 0.61 -2.59
N LEU A 669 -39.70 1.03 -1.34
CA LEU A 669 -39.81 2.43 -0.95
C LEU A 669 -38.68 3.28 -1.55
N ALA A 670 -37.43 2.81 -1.56
CA ALA A 670 -36.31 3.50 -2.21
C ALA A 670 -36.58 3.72 -3.70
N PHE A 671 -37.05 2.68 -4.41
CA PHE A 671 -37.46 2.81 -5.81
C PHE A 671 -38.54 3.89 -6.00
N ARG A 672 -39.59 3.88 -5.16
CA ARG A 672 -40.67 4.88 -5.24
C ARG A 672 -40.23 6.28 -4.87
N LEU A 673 -39.31 6.44 -3.92
CA LEU A 673 -38.73 7.73 -3.55
C LEU A 673 -37.91 8.30 -4.71
N SER A 674 -37.01 7.51 -5.29
CA SER A 674 -36.19 7.91 -6.43
C SER A 674 -37.05 8.35 -7.62
N ASP A 675 -38.05 7.53 -7.99
CA ASP A 675 -38.99 7.82 -9.08
C ASP A 675 -39.85 9.08 -8.81
N ALA A 676 -40.25 9.32 -7.57
CA ALA A 676 -40.93 10.55 -7.18
C ALA A 676 -40.02 11.78 -7.31
N ILE A 677 -38.77 11.69 -6.85
CA ILE A 677 -37.79 12.78 -6.94
C ILE A 677 -37.49 13.13 -8.40
N ASP A 678 -37.31 12.12 -9.26
CA ASP A 678 -37.02 12.31 -10.69
C ASP A 678 -38.21 12.96 -11.43
N ARG A 679 -39.44 12.67 -11.02
CA ARG A 679 -40.66 13.35 -11.51
C ARG A 679 -40.87 14.75 -10.94
N GLY A 680 -40.13 15.14 -9.91
CA GLY A 680 -40.36 16.38 -9.17
C GLY A 680 -41.58 16.33 -8.25
N ASP A 681 -42.04 15.15 -7.88
CA ASP A 681 -43.11 14.96 -6.91
C ASP A 681 -42.60 15.32 -5.49
N PRO A 682 -43.44 15.91 -4.62
CA PRO A 682 -43.02 16.30 -3.28
C PRO A 682 -42.73 15.06 -2.41
N VAL A 683 -41.52 15.00 -1.86
CA VAL A 683 -41.09 14.00 -0.88
C VAL A 683 -40.83 14.69 0.46
N HIS A 684 -41.48 14.23 1.53
CA HIS A 684 -41.26 14.78 2.86
C HIS A 684 -40.04 14.14 3.52
N VAL A 685 -39.02 14.93 3.86
CA VAL A 685 -37.86 14.46 4.62
C VAL A 685 -38.16 14.60 6.12
N PRO A 686 -38.11 13.52 6.91
CA PRO A 686 -38.33 13.60 8.36
C PRO A 686 -37.32 14.50 9.08
N ASN A 687 -37.75 15.18 10.16
CA ASN A 687 -36.92 16.16 10.88
C ASN A 687 -35.55 15.62 11.34
N HIS A 688 -35.49 14.38 11.84
CA HIS A 688 -34.22 13.79 12.29
C HIS A 688 -33.25 13.53 11.13
N LEU A 689 -33.75 13.28 9.91
CA LEU A 689 -32.93 13.16 8.70
C LEU A 689 -32.52 14.52 8.16
N GLN A 690 -33.39 15.54 8.23
CA GLN A 690 -33.00 16.91 7.89
C GLN A 690 -31.85 17.39 8.78
N GLN A 691 -31.99 17.23 10.11
CA GLN A 691 -30.94 17.54 11.07
C GLN A 691 -29.64 16.76 10.83
N LEU A 692 -29.76 15.50 10.39
CA LEU A 692 -28.61 14.67 10.02
C LEU A 692 -27.86 15.27 8.83
N PHE A 693 -28.57 15.66 7.76
CA PHE A 693 -27.93 16.25 6.59
C PHE A 693 -27.37 17.63 6.88
N ASP A 694 -28.10 18.46 7.62
CA ASP A 694 -27.63 19.79 8.04
C ASP A 694 -26.36 19.68 8.92
N PHE A 695 -26.30 18.71 9.84
CA PHE A 695 -25.12 18.48 10.66
C PHE A 695 -23.87 18.11 9.84
N LEU A 696 -24.05 17.36 8.76
CA LEU A 696 -22.94 16.91 7.92
C LEU A 696 -22.56 17.96 6.87
N PHE A 697 -23.53 18.69 6.33
CA PHE A 697 -23.31 19.60 5.21
C PHE A 697 -22.36 20.75 5.62
N PRO A 698 -21.31 21.04 4.84
CA PRO A 698 -20.47 22.20 5.09
C PRO A 698 -21.30 23.48 4.96
N HIS A 699 -21.54 24.16 6.08
CA HIS A 699 -21.99 25.54 6.07
C HIS A 699 -20.73 26.38 5.80
N SER A 700 -20.78 27.28 4.82
CA SER A 700 -19.70 28.24 4.57
C SER A 700 -19.27 28.87 5.91
N ALA A 701 -17.98 28.80 6.22
CA ALA A 701 -17.41 29.11 7.53
C ALA A 701 -18.06 30.34 8.18
N ASP A 702 -18.63 30.15 9.37
CA ASP A 702 -18.86 31.25 10.30
C ASP A 702 -17.51 31.96 10.50
N PRO A 703 -17.44 33.30 10.39
CA PRO A 703 -16.24 34.03 10.76
C PRO A 703 -15.91 33.70 12.23
N PRO A 704 -14.62 33.59 12.59
CA PRO A 704 -14.23 33.22 13.95
C PRO A 704 -14.87 34.20 14.94
N GLY A 705 -15.55 33.64 15.93
CA GLY A 705 -16.38 34.37 16.88
C GLY A 705 -15.65 35.53 17.54
N ASP A 706 -16.31 36.68 17.50
CA ASP A 706 -16.02 37.82 18.38
C ASP A 706 -16.51 37.45 19.78
N ASP A 707 -15.59 37.37 20.73
CA ASP A 707 -15.86 37.11 22.13
C ASP A 707 -16.71 38.25 22.70
N GLY A 708 -17.82 37.90 23.32
CA GLY A 708 -18.88 38.83 23.64
C GLY A 708 -18.52 39.96 24.61
N SER A 709 -19.15 41.11 24.38
CA SER A 709 -19.59 41.98 25.46
C SER A 709 -21.04 42.40 25.23
N LYS A 710 -21.92 41.92 26.10
CA LYS A 710 -23.26 42.49 26.30
C LYS A 710 -23.12 43.98 26.62
N THR A 711 -23.86 44.83 25.93
CA THR A 711 -24.49 46.01 26.54
C THR A 711 -25.84 46.24 25.86
N ASP A 712 -26.84 46.44 26.70
CA ASP A 712 -28.18 46.90 26.36
C ASP A 712 -28.12 48.29 25.70
N GLU A 713 -28.98 48.57 24.72
CA GLU A 713 -29.94 49.68 24.75
C GLU A 713 -30.78 49.77 23.46
N ALA A 714 -31.96 50.34 23.63
CA ALA A 714 -33.10 50.34 22.73
C ALA A 714 -33.12 51.53 21.75
N GLU A 715 -34.04 51.43 20.78
CA GLU A 715 -34.69 52.53 20.03
C GLU A 715 -33.84 53.44 19.09
N ARG A 716 -34.02 53.31 17.76
CA ARG A 716 -34.63 54.34 16.86
C ARG A 716 -34.30 54.15 15.37
N GLU A 717 -35.39 54.20 14.59
CA GLU A 717 -35.65 54.89 13.32
C GLU A 717 -34.74 54.77 12.07
N ASP A 718 -35.44 54.57 10.96
CA ASP A 718 -35.06 54.71 9.55
C ASP A 718 -34.19 55.94 9.23
N VAL A 719 -33.12 55.76 8.44
CA VAL A 719 -32.77 56.68 7.33
C VAL A 719 -31.99 55.92 6.23
N SER A 720 -32.49 56.02 5.00
CA SER A 720 -31.83 55.64 3.75
C SER A 720 -30.68 56.59 3.36
N SER A 721 -29.51 56.05 3.01
CA SER A 721 -28.55 56.54 1.99
C SER A 721 -27.28 55.67 2.10
N GLY A 722 -26.81 54.99 1.06
CA GLY A 722 -26.11 55.61 -0.07
C GLY A 722 -24.64 55.84 0.31
N VAL A 723 -23.75 54.93 -0.11
CA VAL A 723 -22.31 55.10 -0.46
C VAL A 723 -21.58 53.76 -0.34
N SER A 724 -21.10 53.24 -1.48
CA SER A 724 -20.17 52.10 -1.57
C SER A 724 -18.74 52.57 -1.24
N PRO A 725 -17.93 51.79 -0.48
CA PRO A 725 -16.51 52.12 -0.30
C PRO A 725 -15.65 51.54 -1.44
N ALA A 726 -14.66 52.34 -1.80
CA ALA A 726 -13.74 52.19 -2.91
C ALA A 726 -12.73 51.04 -2.75
N VAL A 727 -12.37 50.43 -3.88
CA VAL A 727 -11.23 49.54 -4.09
C VAL A 727 -10.00 50.41 -4.44
N PRO A 728 -8.81 50.20 -3.86
CA PRO A 728 -7.62 50.97 -4.24
C PRO A 728 -7.02 50.51 -5.57
N ASP A 729 -6.71 51.48 -6.43
CA ASP A 729 -6.13 51.36 -7.76
C ASP A 729 -4.75 50.67 -7.77
N ILE A 730 -4.58 49.70 -8.68
CA ILE A 730 -3.30 49.17 -9.12
C ILE A 730 -3.05 49.70 -10.54
N ALA A 731 -1.93 50.39 -10.73
CA ALA A 731 -1.54 50.98 -12.01
C ALA A 731 -1.28 49.93 -13.10
N PRO A 732 -1.70 50.16 -14.37
CA PRO A 732 -1.41 49.26 -15.48
C PRO A 732 -0.01 49.49 -16.06
N PHE A 733 0.66 48.37 -16.34
CA PHE A 733 1.98 48.27 -16.99
C PHE A 733 1.94 48.74 -18.44
N ASP A 734 2.93 49.55 -18.84
CA ASP A 734 3.14 50.07 -20.20
C ASP A 734 3.37 48.96 -21.23
N ALA A 735 2.66 49.05 -22.37
CA ALA A 735 2.90 48.26 -23.57
C ALA A 735 3.91 48.98 -24.51
N PRO A 736 4.86 48.27 -25.15
CA PRO A 736 5.82 48.90 -26.05
C PRO A 736 5.24 49.19 -27.44
N ALA A 737 5.65 50.33 -28.00
CA ALA A 737 5.23 50.89 -29.29
C ALA A 737 5.71 50.08 -30.52
N PRO A 738 5.03 50.20 -31.68
CA PRO A 738 5.37 49.46 -32.90
C PRO A 738 6.53 50.11 -33.68
N PRO A 739 7.31 49.34 -34.47
CA PRO A 739 8.39 49.89 -35.29
C PRO A 739 7.89 50.39 -36.66
N PRO A 740 8.60 51.34 -37.31
CA PRO A 740 8.20 51.89 -38.60
C PRO A 740 8.78 51.11 -39.80
N GLU A 741 8.06 51.13 -40.93
CA GLU A 741 8.48 50.64 -42.24
C GLU A 741 9.36 51.66 -43.00
N SER A 742 10.49 51.21 -43.56
CA SER A 742 10.99 51.61 -44.90
C SER A 742 12.23 50.77 -45.30
N ALA A 743 12.18 50.17 -46.50
CA ALA A 743 13.25 49.40 -47.16
C ALA A 743 14.35 50.33 -47.77
N PRO A 744 15.53 49.86 -48.25
CA PRO A 744 15.64 49.03 -49.47
C PRO A 744 16.80 47.99 -49.60
N THR A 745 16.54 46.96 -50.42
CA THR A 745 17.42 46.20 -51.38
C THR A 745 18.82 45.65 -51.04
N GLY A 746 19.01 44.33 -51.31
CA GLY A 746 20.27 43.66 -51.70
C GLY A 746 20.37 42.20 -51.20
N GLY A 747 19.97 41.16 -51.97
CA GLY A 747 20.85 40.20 -52.72
C GLY A 747 21.75 39.35 -51.80
N TRP A 748 21.76 38.01 -51.72
CA TRP A 748 21.81 36.85 -52.66
C TRP A 748 21.71 35.55 -51.78
N PRO A 749 21.79 34.28 -52.28
CA PRO A 749 21.23 33.62 -53.47
C PRO A 749 20.37 32.37 -53.13
N THR A 750 19.74 31.81 -54.18
CA THR A 750 18.86 30.64 -54.20
C THR A 750 19.55 29.29 -54.53
N ALA A 751 18.86 28.21 -54.10
CA ALA A 751 18.68 26.87 -54.72
C ALA A 751 19.63 25.71 -54.26
N PRO A 752 19.27 24.40 -54.45
CA PRO A 752 18.02 23.81 -54.99
C PRO A 752 17.42 22.62 -54.18
N THR A 753 16.23 22.19 -54.65
CA THR A 753 15.38 21.04 -54.35
C THR A 753 15.96 19.66 -54.73
N HIS A 754 15.65 18.60 -53.95
CA HIS A 754 15.02 17.32 -54.38
C HIS A 754 15.19 16.19 -53.32
N PHE A 755 14.07 15.58 -52.89
CA PHE A 755 13.73 14.14 -52.90
C PHE A 755 12.61 13.83 -51.87
N ALA A 756 11.45 13.40 -52.39
CA ALA A 756 10.34 12.72 -51.68
C ALA A 756 10.66 11.20 -51.60
N ASP A 757 10.31 10.42 -50.57
CA ASP A 757 9.01 9.90 -50.09
C ASP A 757 9.28 9.04 -48.80
N PRO A 758 8.31 8.35 -48.15
CA PRO A 758 7.09 8.81 -47.49
C PRO A 758 6.99 8.33 -46.01
N ASP A 759 6.15 8.99 -45.22
CA ASP A 759 5.85 8.67 -43.82
C ASP A 759 4.64 7.71 -43.73
N PRO A 760 4.75 6.51 -43.11
CA PRO A 760 3.59 5.69 -42.76
C PRO A 760 2.97 6.27 -41.48
N TRP A 761 1.66 6.07 -41.24
CA TRP A 761 0.89 6.48 -40.03
C TRP A 761 -0.06 7.68 -40.14
N ALA A 762 -0.69 7.87 -41.30
CA ALA A 762 -1.96 8.61 -41.38
C ALA A 762 -3.17 7.66 -41.25
N VAL A 763 -3.91 7.72 -40.14
CA VAL A 763 -5.30 7.24 -40.06
C VAL A 763 -6.18 8.30 -39.39
N ALA A 764 -7.31 8.55 -40.05
CA ALA A 764 -8.17 9.70 -39.96
C ALA A 764 -9.28 9.60 -38.89
N THR A 765 -9.64 10.77 -38.36
CA THR A 765 -10.84 11.09 -37.61
C THR A 765 -12.09 11.11 -38.51
N ARG A 766 -13.22 10.53 -38.07
CA ARG A 766 -14.55 10.77 -38.63
C ARG A 766 -15.60 11.08 -37.55
N ASN A 767 -16.43 12.05 -37.90
CA ASN A 767 -17.47 12.75 -37.16
C ASN A 767 -18.70 11.87 -36.85
N PRO A 768 -19.47 12.11 -35.77
CA PRO A 768 -20.69 11.39 -35.45
C PRO A 768 -21.91 12.12 -36.02
N ASP A 769 -22.78 11.41 -36.72
CA ASP A 769 -24.22 11.67 -36.77
C ASP A 769 -24.87 10.63 -37.68
N THR A 770 -26.09 10.27 -37.33
CA THR A 770 -27.08 9.42 -38.01
C THR A 770 -27.30 8.03 -37.40
N TRP A 771 -28.58 7.63 -37.45
CA TRP A 771 -29.20 6.31 -37.24
C TRP A 771 -29.81 6.03 -35.86
N ALA A 772 -30.93 6.73 -35.62
CA ALA A 772 -32.09 6.15 -34.95
C ALA A 772 -32.88 5.30 -35.97
N ASP A 773 -33.19 4.05 -35.61
CA ASP A 773 -34.48 3.36 -35.80
C ASP A 773 -34.31 1.86 -35.53
N ALA A 774 -35.11 1.35 -34.59
CA ALA A 774 -35.16 -0.05 -34.13
C ALA A 774 -36.09 -0.90 -35.06
N PRO A 775 -36.53 -2.16 -34.76
CA PRO A 775 -36.22 -3.07 -33.65
C PRO A 775 -36.24 -4.62 -33.93
N TRP A 776 -36.00 -5.43 -32.87
CA TRP A 776 -36.41 -6.83 -32.54
C TRP A 776 -36.26 -8.03 -33.51
N GLY A 777 -35.69 -9.14 -33.00
CA GLY A 777 -36.07 -10.51 -33.40
C GLY A 777 -35.00 -11.61 -33.33
N ASN A 778 -35.01 -12.43 -32.28
CA ASN A 778 -34.52 -13.83 -32.26
C ASN A 778 -35.65 -14.77 -32.77
N PRO A 779 -35.49 -16.10 -33.04
CA PRO A 779 -34.33 -17.00 -33.26
C PRO A 779 -34.60 -17.97 -34.48
N PRO A 780 -34.38 -19.32 -34.46
CA PRO A 780 -33.16 -20.15 -34.62
C PRO A 780 -33.22 -21.15 -35.83
N TYR A 781 -32.29 -22.13 -35.87
CA TYR A 781 -32.22 -23.43 -36.61
C TYR A 781 -31.32 -23.54 -37.85
N GLY A 782 -30.56 -24.65 -37.88
CA GLY A 782 -30.31 -25.39 -39.13
C GLY A 782 -28.93 -26.03 -39.26
N ASP A 783 -28.88 -27.34 -39.05
CA ASP A 783 -27.77 -28.28 -39.29
C ASP A 783 -27.12 -28.20 -40.68
N GLY A 784 -25.90 -28.73 -40.79
CA GLY A 784 -25.30 -29.12 -42.06
C GLY A 784 -23.82 -29.45 -41.94
N ASP A 785 -23.53 -30.75 -41.78
CA ASP A 785 -22.23 -31.38 -42.05
C ASP A 785 -21.65 -30.93 -43.41
N ASP A 786 -20.33 -30.75 -43.50
CA ASP A 786 -19.54 -31.59 -44.43
C ASP A 786 -18.03 -31.45 -44.23
N ASP A 787 -17.43 -32.62 -44.34
CA ASP A 787 -16.05 -33.05 -44.34
C ASP A 787 -15.22 -32.37 -45.47
N GLN A 788 -13.95 -32.03 -45.20
CA GLN A 788 -12.76 -32.41 -46.00
C GLN A 788 -11.54 -31.47 -45.81
N SER A 789 -10.39 -32.15 -45.63
CA SER A 789 -8.98 -31.74 -45.78
C SER A 789 -8.27 -31.01 -44.64
#